data_AF-A0A9Q0C1K9-F1
#
_entry.id   AF-A0A9Q0C1K9-F1
#
_cell.length_a   1.000
_cell.length_b   1.000
_cell.length_c   1.000
_cell.angle_alpha   90.00
_cell.angle_beta   90.00
_cell.angle_gamma   90.00
#
_symmetry.space_group_name_H-M   'P 1'
#
loop_
_entity.id
_entity.type
_entity.pdbx_description
1 polymer ?
#
loop_
_entity_poly.entity_id
_entity_poly.type
_entity_poly.pdbx_seq_one_letter_code
_entity_poly.pdbx_strand_id
1 'polypeptide(L)'
;MNQNLFFELWCARPTFSELLDALEFFHFGCTSEDIHNLAYSLLIKNAMNHVMFPVMTDLCKALYVMGKDNLHMPMPPHIHHQLASPTTLGKKIAICAFRLDNWAQFMTEVSIFGDIAGVIGKCNDQNIVYPEIVWTQIAEELVTSLGLQFNPYATKIGSHHYMLELFDNMLNFNNVLHDFTKDVWSYISVGYFKQMTKGGEVGSSTMPHEVDPTNFGNCRGNLFMAKTALAAASMDVSTYKSDVTKILLPFTSLGLVHSHVAYKKSLHGIKMLQVNESRFYEDLEKNWAVLAETIQTVIRRYAVPEPYETLKELTRDVDKERISFFIRNLDLPEEEKLNLLNLIPHHTAEAENLAKSIDEALVLSEEPVQEAAGSGGETRSRTGWLCPRSNSKSNIKKRTDSRNKKHKGRLEEVDQQDEGEADDRGRGWESASSETERDGGSERQREHPFIVTEPGEVARAKKNGLDYLFHLYEQCRLFLVQVQALARQHGHKPTSAPPSTLGSVKQLSYVTNQVFRYAKKAGGSHINKPKMRHYVHCYALHCLDEEQSNALRKAFKERRQNVGAWRQACYEPLVNISARHNWDIDVVFNSHPRLSIWYVPTKLRQLCHIASSNAGTNVATAGTGTVGTILGSGSGDLLQQPSSIF
;
A
#
# COMPACT_ATOMS: atom_id res chain seq x y z
N MET A 1 6.34 -49.26 14.86
CA MET A 1 7.08 -48.11 15.42
C MET A 1 6.21 -47.49 16.52
N ASN A 2 6.80 -46.93 17.57
CA ASN A 2 6.02 -46.41 18.70
C ASN A 2 5.26 -45.13 18.32
N GLN A 3 4.02 -45.00 18.81
CA GLN A 3 3.14 -43.84 18.60
C GLN A 3 3.76 -42.52 19.06
N ASN A 4 4.68 -42.55 20.04
CA ASN A 4 5.42 -41.37 20.48
C ASN A 4 6.39 -40.79 19.44
N LEU A 5 6.92 -41.59 18.50
CA LEU A 5 8.08 -41.16 17.71
C LEU A 5 7.78 -39.94 16.83
N PHE A 6 6.58 -39.84 16.26
CA PHE A 6 6.20 -38.71 15.41
C PHE A 6 6.05 -37.40 16.20
N PHE A 7 5.52 -37.48 17.43
CA PHE A 7 5.37 -36.33 18.33
C PHE A 7 6.71 -35.93 18.97
N GLU A 8 7.52 -36.91 19.37
CA GLU A 8 8.87 -36.69 19.88
C GLU A 8 9.80 -36.10 18.82
N LEU A 9 9.75 -36.56 17.55
CA LEU A 9 10.57 -36.00 16.46
C LEU A 9 10.24 -34.54 16.12
N TRP A 10 9.02 -34.07 16.37
CA TRP A 10 8.60 -32.70 16.07
C TRP A 10 8.79 -31.75 17.28
N CYS A 11 8.59 -32.25 18.51
CA CYS A 11 8.66 -31.43 19.73
C CYS A 11 10.02 -31.52 20.46
N ALA A 12 10.68 -32.67 20.48
CA ALA A 12 12.02 -32.82 21.06
C ALA A 12 13.06 -32.69 19.94
N ARG A 13 14.04 -31.79 20.11
CA ARG A 13 15.12 -31.55 19.11
C ARG A 13 15.89 -32.86 18.86
N PRO A 14 15.68 -33.57 17.74
CA PRO A 14 16.21 -34.93 17.62
C PRO A 14 17.70 -34.92 17.29
N THR A 15 18.35 -36.07 17.46
CA THR A 15 19.70 -36.23 16.89
C THR A 15 19.62 -36.31 15.37
N PHE A 16 20.68 -35.89 14.69
CA PHE A 16 20.74 -35.91 13.23
C PHE A 16 20.58 -37.33 12.63
N SER A 17 20.84 -38.39 13.42
CA SER A 17 20.64 -39.78 12.99
C SER A 17 19.16 -40.15 12.93
N GLU A 18 18.39 -39.83 13.97
CA GLU A 18 16.95 -40.14 14.07
C GLU A 18 16.13 -39.41 12.99
N LEU A 19 16.59 -38.21 12.60
CA LEU A 19 16.02 -37.42 11.49
C LEU A 19 16.23 -38.05 10.10
N LEU A 20 17.28 -38.86 9.91
CA LEU A 20 17.53 -39.56 8.65
C LEU A 20 16.64 -40.79 8.51
N ASP A 21 16.40 -41.52 9.60
CA ASP A 21 15.53 -42.70 9.61
C ASP A 21 14.03 -42.34 9.42
N ALA A 22 13.66 -41.09 9.67
CA ALA A 22 12.30 -40.56 9.51
C ALA A 22 12.13 -39.60 8.30
N LEU A 23 13.04 -39.62 7.33
CA LEU A 23 13.08 -38.61 6.25
C LEU A 23 11.80 -38.54 5.39
N GLU A 24 11.11 -39.66 5.18
CA GLU A 24 9.84 -39.72 4.44
C GLU A 24 8.62 -39.26 5.27
N PHE A 25 8.79 -38.99 6.58
CA PHE A 25 7.73 -38.43 7.43
C PHE A 25 7.66 -36.90 7.38
N PHE A 26 8.66 -36.23 6.79
CA PHE A 26 8.56 -34.79 6.52
C PHE A 26 7.43 -34.51 5.53
N HIS A 27 6.52 -33.61 5.89
CA HIS A 27 5.32 -33.30 5.09
C HIS A 27 4.33 -34.48 4.96
N PHE A 28 4.44 -35.53 5.79
CA PHE A 28 3.51 -36.66 5.79
C PHE A 28 2.07 -36.19 6.01
N GLY A 29 1.16 -36.63 5.14
CA GLY A 29 -0.26 -36.25 5.19
C GLY A 29 -0.53 -34.75 5.00
N CYS A 30 0.47 -33.94 4.69
CA CYS A 30 0.33 -32.50 4.50
C CYS A 30 0.18 -32.14 3.02
N THR A 31 -0.35 -30.95 2.78
CA THR A 31 -0.30 -30.22 1.52
C THR A 31 0.46 -28.91 1.71
N SER A 32 0.79 -28.24 0.61
CA SER A 32 1.42 -26.92 0.67
C SER A 32 0.59 -25.89 1.43
N GLU A 33 -0.75 -25.94 1.37
CA GLU A 33 -1.59 -24.92 2.02
C GLU A 33 -1.70 -25.15 3.55
N ASP A 34 -1.60 -26.39 4.03
CA ASP A 34 -1.43 -26.69 5.46
C ASP A 34 -0.20 -25.96 6.04
N ILE A 35 0.89 -25.90 5.27
CA ILE A 35 2.10 -25.18 5.67
C ILE A 35 1.96 -23.67 5.46
N HIS A 36 1.36 -23.22 4.35
CA HIS A 36 1.23 -21.79 4.05
C HIS A 36 0.27 -21.07 5.00
N ASN A 37 -0.90 -21.65 5.33
CA ASN A 37 -1.87 -20.98 6.19
C ASN A 37 -1.30 -20.76 7.59
N LEU A 38 -0.69 -21.79 8.20
CA LEU A 38 -0.06 -21.71 9.50
C LEU A 38 1.12 -20.71 9.49
N ALA A 39 1.96 -20.74 8.45
CA ALA A 39 3.04 -19.77 8.29
C ALA A 39 2.53 -18.33 8.15
N TYR A 40 1.43 -18.09 7.41
CA TYR A 40 0.86 -16.76 7.21
C TYR A 40 0.19 -16.24 8.49
N SER A 41 -0.55 -17.08 9.20
CA SER A 41 -1.14 -16.77 10.50
C SER A 41 -0.08 -16.43 11.54
N LEU A 42 1.02 -17.19 11.60
CA LEU A 42 2.16 -16.87 12.46
C LEU A 42 2.86 -15.56 12.05
N LEU A 43 3.05 -15.30 10.75
CA LEU A 43 3.65 -14.05 10.27
C LEU A 43 2.78 -12.84 10.64
N ILE A 44 1.45 -12.92 10.48
CA ILE A 44 0.52 -11.85 10.83
C ILE A 44 0.46 -11.67 12.35
N LYS A 45 0.30 -12.75 13.14
CA LYS A 45 0.29 -12.68 14.62
C LYS A 45 1.55 -11.98 15.16
N ASN A 46 2.72 -12.39 14.69
CA ASN A 46 3.99 -11.80 15.11
C ASN A 46 4.16 -10.35 14.62
N ALA A 47 3.72 -10.01 13.42
CA ALA A 47 3.76 -8.64 12.92
C ALA A 47 2.82 -7.72 13.72
N MET A 48 1.61 -8.18 14.05
CA MET A 48 0.67 -7.40 14.86
C MET A 48 1.22 -7.19 16.28
N ASN A 49 1.55 -8.28 16.98
CA ASN A 49 1.99 -8.23 18.38
C ASN A 49 3.33 -7.49 18.58
N HIS A 50 4.32 -7.70 17.70
CA HIS A 50 5.68 -7.18 17.93
C HIS A 50 6.03 -5.91 17.14
N VAL A 51 5.21 -5.51 16.18
CA VAL A 51 5.49 -4.32 15.33
C VAL A 51 4.32 -3.34 15.30
N MET A 52 3.09 -3.80 15.05
CA MET A 52 1.95 -2.90 14.83
C MET A 52 1.35 -2.37 16.14
N PHE A 53 0.97 -3.23 17.07
CA PHE A 53 0.37 -2.80 18.34
C PHE A 53 1.30 -1.89 19.16
N PRO A 54 2.60 -2.16 19.33
CA PRO A 54 3.48 -1.26 20.07
C PRO A 54 3.49 0.18 19.51
N VAL A 55 3.46 0.36 18.18
CA VAL A 55 3.41 1.70 17.58
C VAL A 55 2.01 2.32 17.59
N MET A 56 0.94 1.51 17.58
CA MET A 56 -0.43 1.99 17.76
C MET A 56 -0.62 2.51 19.18
N THR A 57 -0.17 1.74 20.19
CA THR A 57 -0.19 2.13 21.60
C THR A 57 0.70 3.35 21.86
N ASP A 58 1.91 3.43 21.28
CA ASP A 58 2.74 4.66 21.29
C ASP A 58 1.93 5.88 20.81
N LEU A 59 1.17 5.73 19.72
CA LEU A 59 0.41 6.80 19.07
C LEU A 59 -0.82 7.22 19.88
N CYS A 60 -1.57 6.26 20.42
CA CYS A 60 -2.69 6.53 21.34
C CYS A 60 -2.18 7.24 22.61
N LYS A 61 -1.07 6.78 23.21
CA LYS A 61 -0.40 7.44 24.35
C LYS A 61 0.02 8.87 24.02
N ALA A 62 0.65 9.10 22.85
CA ALA A 62 1.09 10.44 22.44
C ALA A 62 -0.08 11.42 22.25
N LEU A 63 -1.19 10.96 21.67
CA LEU A 63 -2.40 11.77 21.50
C LEU A 63 -3.12 11.99 22.85
N TYR A 64 -3.18 10.99 23.71
CA TYR A 64 -3.71 11.12 25.07
C TYR A 64 -2.96 12.20 25.86
N VAL A 65 -1.61 12.15 25.89
CA VAL A 65 -0.78 13.18 26.56
C VAL A 65 -1.03 14.57 25.95
N MET A 66 -0.99 14.68 24.62
CA MET A 66 -1.24 15.95 23.94
C MET A 66 -2.66 16.50 24.22
N GLY A 67 -3.65 15.62 24.40
CA GLY A 67 -5.01 16.00 24.82
C GLY A 67 -5.06 16.49 26.27
N LYS A 68 -4.31 15.86 27.18
CA LYS A 68 -4.18 16.24 28.59
C LYS A 68 -3.44 17.57 28.79
N ASP A 69 -2.36 17.80 28.06
CA ASP A 69 -1.60 19.05 28.12
C ASP A 69 -2.43 20.26 27.65
N ASN A 70 -3.51 20.01 26.89
CA ASN A 70 -4.34 21.03 26.25
C ASN A 70 -5.81 21.02 26.69
N LEU A 71 -6.12 20.44 27.86
CA LEU A 71 -7.49 20.33 28.41
C LEU A 71 -8.24 21.65 28.40
N HIS A 72 -7.58 22.71 28.87
CA HIS A 72 -8.11 24.06 29.08
C HIS A 72 -8.00 24.96 27.85
N MET A 73 -7.29 24.54 26.80
CA MET A 73 -6.94 25.41 25.68
C MET A 73 -8.17 25.65 24.80
N PRO A 74 -8.79 26.84 24.79
CA PRO A 74 -10.01 27.08 24.04
C PRO A 74 -9.71 27.10 22.54
N MET A 75 -10.62 26.55 21.76
CA MET A 75 -10.48 26.34 20.33
C MET A 75 -11.74 26.77 19.59
N PRO A 76 -11.62 27.58 18.52
CA PRO A 76 -12.69 27.82 17.56
C PRO A 76 -12.84 26.62 16.60
N PRO A 77 -13.85 25.74 16.75
CA PRO A 77 -14.09 24.69 15.76
C PRO A 77 -14.70 25.30 14.50
N HIS A 78 -14.44 24.66 13.37
CA HIS A 78 -15.08 24.99 12.11
C HIS A 78 -15.99 23.83 11.66
N ILE A 79 -17.22 24.15 11.26
CA ILE A 79 -18.22 23.22 10.72
C ILE A 79 -18.64 23.79 9.36
N HIS A 80 -18.59 22.99 8.28
CA HIS A 80 -18.75 23.48 6.90
C HIS A 80 -17.83 24.67 6.54
N HIS A 81 -16.62 24.70 7.12
CA HIS A 81 -15.67 25.82 7.04
C HIS A 81 -16.16 27.16 7.64
N GLN A 82 -17.31 27.16 8.31
CA GLN A 82 -17.81 28.28 9.10
C GLN A 82 -17.45 28.07 10.58
N LEU A 83 -17.25 29.17 11.30
CA LEU A 83 -16.99 29.12 12.72
C LEU A 83 -18.22 28.58 13.49
N ALA A 84 -17.97 27.77 14.51
CA ALA A 84 -18.99 27.19 15.37
C ALA A 84 -18.67 27.40 16.86
N SER A 85 -19.61 27.01 17.73
CA SER A 85 -19.54 27.19 19.18
C SER A 85 -18.27 26.55 19.79
N PRO A 86 -17.59 27.21 20.74
CA PRO A 86 -16.23 26.85 21.17
C PRO A 86 -16.11 25.42 21.73
N THR A 87 -14.93 24.84 21.56
CA THR A 87 -14.50 23.57 22.18
C THR A 87 -13.12 23.79 22.83
N THR A 88 -12.53 22.79 23.47
CA THR A 88 -11.09 22.82 23.75
C THR A 88 -10.31 21.99 22.73
N LEU A 89 -9.04 22.34 22.53
CA LEU A 89 -8.09 21.56 21.74
C LEU A 89 -7.89 20.17 22.36
N GLY A 90 -7.78 20.10 23.69
CA GLY A 90 -7.73 18.84 24.44
C GLY A 90 -8.88 17.90 24.10
N LYS A 91 -10.12 18.38 24.09
CA LYS A 91 -11.30 17.58 23.67
C LYS A 91 -11.19 17.08 22.24
N LYS A 92 -10.73 17.90 21.29
CA LYS A 92 -10.58 17.48 19.88
C LYS A 92 -9.55 16.36 19.72
N ILE A 93 -8.43 16.44 20.42
CA ILE A 93 -7.39 15.41 20.41
C ILE A 93 -7.86 14.15 21.16
N ALA A 94 -8.53 14.32 22.31
CA ALA A 94 -9.11 13.24 23.11
C ALA A 94 -10.08 12.37 22.29
N ILE A 95 -10.97 12.98 21.49
CA ILE A 95 -11.88 12.26 20.59
C ILE A 95 -11.11 11.45 19.54
N CYS A 96 -9.95 11.94 19.06
CA CYS A 96 -9.11 11.19 18.13
C CYS A 96 -8.43 9.99 18.82
N ALA A 97 -7.83 10.21 19.99
CA ALA A 97 -7.19 9.16 20.78
C ALA A 97 -8.18 8.03 21.09
N PHE A 98 -9.37 8.34 21.63
CA PHE A 98 -10.42 7.37 21.93
C PHE A 98 -10.88 6.60 20.68
N ARG A 99 -11.04 7.26 19.53
CA ARG A 99 -11.41 6.58 18.28
C ARG A 99 -10.32 5.61 17.80
N LEU A 100 -9.05 5.97 17.92
CA LEU A 100 -7.93 5.08 17.53
C LEU A 100 -7.81 3.89 18.49
N ASP A 101 -7.95 4.14 19.79
CA ASP A 101 -7.87 3.14 20.84
C ASP A 101 -8.93 2.05 20.69
N ASN A 102 -10.19 2.42 20.43
CA ASN A 102 -11.26 1.45 20.15
C ASN A 102 -10.94 0.55 18.93
N TRP A 103 -10.41 1.10 17.83
CA TRP A 103 -10.02 0.28 16.68
C TRP A 103 -8.81 -0.61 16.97
N ALA A 104 -7.88 -0.19 17.83
CA ALA A 104 -6.79 -1.05 18.31
C ALA A 104 -7.33 -2.21 19.17
N GLN A 105 -8.24 -1.93 20.12
CA GLN A 105 -8.91 -2.97 20.91
C GLN A 105 -9.63 -3.99 20.03
N PHE A 106 -10.45 -3.55 19.06
CA PHE A 106 -11.12 -4.47 18.12
C PHE A 106 -10.13 -5.32 17.29
N MET A 107 -8.90 -4.84 17.03
CA MET A 107 -7.87 -5.68 16.40
C MET A 107 -7.28 -6.73 17.35
N THR A 108 -7.19 -6.46 18.66
CA THR A 108 -6.72 -7.44 19.66
C THR A 108 -7.71 -8.58 19.91
N GLU A 109 -9.00 -8.33 19.67
CA GLU A 109 -10.08 -9.32 19.77
C GLU A 109 -10.16 -10.26 18.55
N VAL A 110 -9.51 -9.93 17.41
CA VAL A 110 -9.55 -10.77 16.21
C VAL A 110 -8.76 -12.06 16.43
N SER A 111 -9.48 -13.17 16.48
CA SER A 111 -8.88 -14.49 16.63
C SER A 111 -8.18 -14.93 15.34
N ILE A 112 -6.88 -15.25 15.43
CA ILE A 112 -6.06 -15.66 14.29
C ILE A 112 -6.14 -17.19 14.17
N PHE A 113 -6.76 -17.67 13.09
CA PHE A 113 -6.99 -19.10 12.88
C PHE A 113 -5.85 -19.80 12.14
N GLY A 114 -5.77 -21.11 12.32
CA GLY A 114 -4.98 -22.03 11.51
C GLY A 114 -5.72 -23.35 11.30
N ASP A 115 -5.33 -24.08 10.26
CA ASP A 115 -5.85 -25.42 9.97
C ASP A 115 -4.79 -26.39 9.47
N ILE A 116 -5.02 -27.67 9.76
CA ILE A 116 -4.47 -28.82 9.03
C ILE A 116 -5.66 -29.63 8.54
N ALA A 117 -5.72 -29.86 7.23
CA ALA A 117 -6.89 -30.35 6.53
C ALA A 117 -6.52 -31.35 5.40
N GLY A 118 -5.27 -31.33 4.93
CA GLY A 118 -4.79 -32.21 3.86
C GLY A 118 -5.47 -31.92 2.51
N VAL A 119 -5.45 -32.91 1.60
CA VAL A 119 -5.82 -32.70 0.18
C VAL A 119 -7.28 -32.26 -0.03
N ILE A 120 -8.21 -32.65 0.86
CA ILE A 120 -9.67 -32.45 0.69
C ILE A 120 -10.37 -31.99 1.99
N GLY A 121 -9.66 -31.43 2.97
CA GLY A 121 -10.26 -31.02 4.24
C GLY A 121 -10.75 -32.17 5.12
N LYS A 122 -10.30 -33.39 4.82
CA LYS A 122 -10.57 -34.62 5.57
C LYS A 122 -9.30 -35.45 5.54
N CYS A 123 -8.89 -35.95 6.69
CA CYS A 123 -7.71 -36.82 6.85
C CYS A 123 -7.96 -38.25 6.30
N ASN A 124 -8.57 -38.38 5.11
CA ASN A 124 -9.00 -39.65 4.55
C ASN A 124 -7.82 -40.60 4.33
N ASP A 125 -6.74 -40.12 3.73
CA ASP A 125 -5.57 -40.93 3.41
C ASP A 125 -4.85 -41.37 4.69
N GLN A 126 -4.75 -40.45 5.67
CA GLN A 126 -4.13 -40.68 6.97
C GLN A 126 -4.96 -41.64 7.84
N ASN A 127 -6.29 -41.56 7.80
CA ASN A 127 -7.22 -42.51 8.42
C ASN A 127 -7.15 -43.90 7.77
N ILE A 128 -6.71 -44.02 6.52
CA ILE A 128 -6.49 -45.32 5.86
C ILE A 128 -5.13 -45.92 6.24
N VAL A 129 -4.08 -45.10 6.31
CA VAL A 129 -2.72 -45.57 6.64
C VAL A 129 -2.55 -45.84 8.13
N TYR A 130 -3.16 -45.03 9.00
CA TYR A 130 -3.14 -45.16 10.46
C TYR A 130 -4.56 -44.96 11.03
N PRO A 131 -5.45 -45.97 10.91
CA PRO A 131 -6.84 -45.90 11.36
C PRO A 131 -7.01 -45.80 12.89
N GLU A 132 -5.98 -46.13 13.66
CA GLU A 132 -5.95 -46.01 15.12
C GLU A 132 -5.65 -44.59 15.62
N ILE A 133 -5.26 -43.66 14.74
CA ILE A 133 -4.88 -42.30 15.08
C ILE A 133 -6.05 -41.33 14.85
N VAL A 134 -6.38 -40.54 15.88
CA VAL A 134 -7.39 -39.47 15.80
C VAL A 134 -6.75 -38.22 15.21
N TRP A 135 -6.60 -38.18 13.88
CA TRP A 135 -5.89 -37.10 13.17
C TRP A 135 -6.44 -35.70 13.42
N THR A 136 -7.75 -35.55 13.69
CA THR A 136 -8.35 -34.26 14.05
C THR A 136 -7.83 -33.72 15.38
N GLN A 137 -7.53 -34.61 16.35
CA GLN A 137 -6.96 -34.21 17.63
C GLN A 137 -5.49 -33.75 17.46
N ILE A 138 -4.70 -34.48 16.66
CA ILE A 138 -3.32 -34.07 16.34
C ILE A 138 -3.30 -32.72 15.61
N ALA A 139 -4.24 -32.48 14.71
CA ALA A 139 -4.38 -31.19 14.03
C ALA A 139 -4.70 -30.05 15.02
N GLU A 140 -5.64 -30.27 15.94
CA GLU A 140 -5.99 -29.29 16.98
C GLU A 140 -4.81 -29.01 17.92
N GLU A 141 -4.15 -30.06 18.42
CA GLU A 141 -2.96 -29.97 19.29
C GLU A 141 -1.81 -29.23 18.58
N LEU A 142 -1.55 -29.51 17.30
CA LEU A 142 -0.52 -28.79 16.55
C LEU A 142 -0.86 -27.31 16.40
N VAL A 143 -2.06 -26.97 15.92
CA VAL A 143 -2.43 -25.57 15.67
C VAL A 143 -2.50 -24.76 16.96
N THR A 144 -3.01 -25.34 18.04
CA THR A 144 -3.02 -24.70 19.37
C THR A 144 -1.62 -24.59 19.97
N SER A 145 -0.71 -25.55 19.73
CA SER A 145 0.71 -25.44 20.15
C SER A 145 1.47 -24.28 19.47
N LEU A 146 1.03 -23.87 18.27
CA LEU A 146 1.51 -22.68 17.57
C LEU A 146 0.87 -21.38 18.11
N GLY A 147 -0.03 -21.48 19.09
CA GLY A 147 -0.78 -20.37 19.67
C GLY A 147 -1.80 -19.76 18.70
N LEU A 148 -2.30 -20.54 17.74
CA LEU A 148 -3.37 -20.16 16.81
C LEU A 148 -4.69 -20.81 17.23
N GLN A 149 -5.82 -20.24 16.84
CA GLN A 149 -7.11 -20.90 17.03
C GLN A 149 -7.32 -21.97 15.94
N PHE A 150 -7.64 -23.20 16.34
CA PHE A 150 -7.93 -24.27 15.40
C PHE A 150 -9.26 -24.06 14.68
N ASN A 151 -9.26 -24.15 13.34
CA ASN A 151 -10.49 -24.30 12.56
C ASN A 151 -10.69 -25.76 12.13
N PRO A 152 -11.67 -26.49 12.71
CA PRO A 152 -12.00 -27.86 12.30
C PRO A 152 -12.73 -27.95 10.95
N TYR A 153 -13.18 -26.83 10.38
CA TYR A 153 -13.94 -26.76 9.13
C TYR A 153 -13.16 -26.04 8.03
N ALA A 154 -12.06 -26.65 7.60
CA ALA A 154 -11.21 -26.16 6.52
C ALA A 154 -11.47 -26.89 5.19
N THR A 155 -11.11 -26.23 4.10
CA THR A 155 -11.05 -26.84 2.76
C THR A 155 -9.58 -27.00 2.35
N LYS A 156 -9.29 -27.31 1.07
CA LYS A 156 -7.93 -27.16 0.55
C LYS A 156 -7.42 -25.70 0.54
N ILE A 157 -8.32 -24.72 0.69
CA ILE A 157 -8.00 -23.30 0.87
C ILE A 157 -8.02 -23.02 2.38
N GLY A 158 -6.91 -22.49 2.91
CA GLY A 158 -6.74 -22.22 4.33
C GLY A 158 -7.67 -21.12 4.89
N SER A 159 -7.77 -21.08 6.22
CA SER A 159 -8.73 -20.29 6.99
C SER A 159 -8.41 -18.79 7.08
N HIS A 160 -8.24 -18.12 5.94
CA HIS A 160 -7.82 -16.72 5.86
C HIS A 160 -8.89 -15.68 6.25
N HIS A 161 -10.10 -16.09 6.67
CA HIS A 161 -11.24 -15.19 6.90
C HIS A 161 -11.02 -14.13 7.98
N TYR A 162 -10.30 -14.46 9.05
CA TYR A 162 -9.97 -13.49 10.11
C TYR A 162 -9.19 -12.28 9.59
N MET A 163 -8.49 -12.42 8.45
CA MET A 163 -7.78 -11.33 7.82
C MET A 163 -8.73 -10.22 7.33
N LEU A 164 -9.97 -10.54 6.95
CA LEU A 164 -10.96 -9.54 6.55
C LEU A 164 -11.27 -8.60 7.72
N GLU A 165 -11.62 -9.17 8.87
CA GLU A 165 -11.92 -8.43 10.09
C GLU A 165 -10.71 -7.62 10.58
N LEU A 166 -9.52 -8.24 10.58
CA LEU A 166 -8.28 -7.56 10.92
C LEU A 166 -7.97 -6.37 10.00
N PHE A 167 -8.10 -6.57 8.68
CA PHE A 167 -7.79 -5.52 7.70
C PHE A 167 -8.83 -4.41 7.72
N ASP A 168 -10.12 -4.71 7.91
CA ASP A 168 -11.17 -3.69 8.04
C ASP A 168 -10.98 -2.85 9.31
N ASN A 169 -10.62 -3.47 10.44
CA ASN A 169 -10.27 -2.74 11.66
C ASN A 169 -9.01 -1.85 11.46
N MET A 170 -7.98 -2.35 10.76
CA MET A 170 -6.81 -1.56 10.37
C MET A 170 -7.16 -0.41 9.40
N LEU A 171 -8.05 -0.62 8.43
CA LEU A 171 -8.52 0.40 7.49
C LEU A 171 -9.23 1.53 8.24
N ASN A 172 -10.04 1.19 9.25
CA ASN A 172 -10.72 2.18 10.08
C ASN A 172 -9.75 2.96 10.98
N PHE A 173 -8.79 2.30 11.63
CA PHE A 173 -7.69 2.99 12.34
C PHE A 173 -6.93 3.96 11.42
N ASN A 174 -6.56 3.50 10.22
CA ASN A 174 -5.90 4.31 9.19
C ASN A 174 -6.76 5.51 8.73
N ASN A 175 -8.09 5.37 8.69
CA ASN A 175 -9.00 6.45 8.34
C ASN A 175 -9.08 7.51 9.45
N VAL A 176 -9.21 7.10 10.73
CA VAL A 176 -9.21 8.04 11.87
C VAL A 176 -7.89 8.84 11.92
N LEU A 177 -6.75 8.18 11.75
CA LEU A 177 -5.45 8.86 11.74
C LEU A 177 -5.29 9.78 10.52
N HIS A 178 -5.82 9.37 9.37
CA HIS A 178 -5.79 10.20 8.16
C HIS A 178 -6.61 11.49 8.35
N ASP A 179 -7.76 11.44 9.00
CA ASP A 179 -8.54 12.64 9.30
C ASP A 179 -7.81 13.54 10.31
N PHE A 180 -7.23 12.99 11.38
CA PHE A 180 -6.35 13.76 12.29
C PHE A 180 -5.21 14.47 11.54
N THR A 181 -4.55 13.80 10.59
CA THR A 181 -3.46 14.42 9.82
C THR A 181 -3.93 15.53 8.87
N LYS A 182 -5.21 15.55 8.44
CA LYS A 182 -5.80 16.67 7.69
C LYS A 182 -6.11 17.84 8.61
N ASP A 183 -6.70 17.56 9.77
CA ASP A 183 -7.06 18.55 10.77
C ASP A 183 -5.81 19.29 11.25
N VAL A 184 -4.76 18.55 11.65
CA VAL A 184 -3.46 19.14 12.03
C VAL A 184 -2.82 19.94 10.89
N TRP A 185 -2.87 19.47 9.64
CA TRP A 185 -2.37 20.25 8.50
C TRP A 185 -3.10 21.60 8.37
N SER A 186 -4.42 21.58 8.57
CA SER A 186 -5.27 22.76 8.53
C SER A 186 -4.94 23.71 9.69
N TYR A 187 -4.79 23.18 10.90
CA TYR A 187 -4.39 23.94 12.10
C TYR A 187 -3.00 24.57 11.99
N ILE A 188 -2.03 23.91 11.33
CA ILE A 188 -0.72 24.50 11.02
C ILE A 188 -0.90 25.67 10.02
N SER A 189 -1.72 25.49 8.97
CA SER A 189 -1.93 26.54 7.95
C SER A 189 -2.58 27.83 8.48
N VAL A 190 -3.44 27.75 9.50
CA VAL A 190 -4.04 28.93 10.17
C VAL A 190 -3.22 29.45 11.36
N GLY A 191 -2.08 28.82 11.65
CA GLY A 191 -1.13 29.21 12.69
C GLY A 191 -1.49 28.79 14.11
N TYR A 192 -2.44 27.86 14.30
CA TYR A 192 -2.77 27.28 15.62
C TYR A 192 -1.66 26.38 16.15
N PHE A 193 -0.94 25.70 15.25
CA PHE A 193 0.30 25.02 15.58
C PHE A 193 1.49 25.68 14.90
N LYS A 194 2.54 25.96 15.67
CA LYS A 194 3.89 26.15 15.18
C LYS A 194 4.59 24.79 15.14
N GLN A 195 5.61 24.68 14.29
CA GLN A 195 6.47 23.49 14.25
C GLN A 195 7.85 23.84 14.78
N MET A 196 8.33 23.05 15.75
CA MET A 196 9.72 23.13 16.18
C MET A 196 10.63 22.64 15.06
N THR A 197 11.71 23.36 14.78
CA THR A 197 12.75 22.97 13.81
C THR A 197 14.03 22.58 14.55
N LYS A 198 14.78 21.62 14.02
CA LYS A 198 16.15 21.37 14.48
C LYS A 198 17.13 22.25 13.72
N GLY A 199 18.18 22.71 14.40
CA GLY A 199 19.24 23.50 13.78
C GLY A 199 19.83 22.80 12.56
N GLY A 200 19.76 23.43 11.39
CA GLY A 200 20.26 22.90 10.12
C GLY A 200 19.23 22.14 9.27
N GLU A 201 17.98 21.98 9.71
CA GLU A 201 16.91 21.46 8.85
C GLU A 201 16.51 22.53 7.80
N VAL A 202 16.49 22.12 6.52
CA VAL A 202 16.06 22.96 5.39
C VAL A 202 14.61 22.61 5.07
N GLY A 203 13.67 23.51 5.37
CA GLY A 203 12.26 23.33 4.99
C GLY A 203 12.05 23.41 3.48
N SER A 204 12.65 24.43 2.84
CA SER A 204 12.52 24.68 1.41
C SER A 204 13.84 25.08 0.77
N SER A 205 14.08 24.62 -0.45
CA SER A 205 15.31 24.91 -1.21
C SER A 205 15.43 26.36 -1.67
N THR A 206 14.33 27.12 -1.64
CA THR A 206 14.24 28.48 -2.19
C THR A 206 13.63 29.49 -1.21
N MET A 207 12.91 29.05 -0.18
CA MET A 207 12.28 29.92 0.83
C MET A 207 12.84 29.60 2.22
N PRO A 208 13.89 30.30 2.70
CA PRO A 208 14.56 29.97 3.96
C PRO A 208 13.70 30.09 5.24
N HIS A 209 12.51 30.68 5.13
CA HIS A 209 11.54 30.86 6.23
C HIS A 209 10.41 29.81 6.22
N GLU A 210 10.35 28.95 5.21
CA GLU A 210 9.29 27.94 5.03
C GLU A 210 9.51 26.75 5.97
N VAL A 211 8.47 26.34 6.70
CA VAL A 211 8.51 25.21 7.66
C VAL A 211 7.31 24.29 7.41
N ASP A 212 7.52 23.31 6.54
CA ASP A 212 6.48 22.40 6.07
C ASP A 212 6.06 21.34 7.09
N PRO A 213 4.77 20.92 7.13
CA PRO A 213 4.31 19.76 7.90
C PRO A 213 4.68 18.41 7.24
N THR A 214 5.96 18.27 6.85
CA THR A 214 6.48 17.16 6.04
C THR A 214 6.24 15.78 6.68
N ASN A 215 6.23 15.68 8.00
CA ASN A 215 5.92 14.43 8.71
C ASN A 215 4.44 14.01 8.52
N PHE A 216 3.49 14.95 8.63
CA PHE A 216 2.08 14.68 8.38
C PHE A 216 1.78 14.43 6.89
N GLY A 217 2.50 15.08 5.98
CA GLY A 217 2.42 14.81 4.54
C GLY A 217 2.90 13.41 4.17
N ASN A 218 4.06 13.00 4.70
CA ASN A 218 4.55 11.63 4.56
C ASN A 218 3.58 10.62 5.18
N CYS A 219 2.99 10.92 6.34
CA CYS A 219 1.98 10.08 6.95
C CYS A 219 0.77 9.89 6.01
N ARG A 220 0.16 10.97 5.51
CA ARG A 220 -0.98 10.91 4.57
C ARG A 220 -0.70 10.08 3.33
N GLY A 221 0.47 10.27 2.70
CA GLY A 221 0.87 9.49 1.54
C GLY A 221 1.02 7.99 1.84
N ASN A 222 1.60 7.65 3.00
CA ASN A 222 1.70 6.26 3.44
C ASN A 222 0.35 5.65 3.84
N LEU A 223 -0.54 6.40 4.53
CA LEU A 223 -1.90 5.93 4.84
C LEU A 223 -2.73 5.67 3.58
N PHE A 224 -2.54 6.45 2.52
CA PHE A 224 -3.17 6.15 1.23
C PHE A 224 -2.69 4.81 0.67
N MET A 225 -1.37 4.61 0.57
CA MET A 225 -0.78 3.35 0.08
C MET A 225 -1.17 2.14 0.94
N ALA A 226 -1.17 2.29 2.28
CA ALA A 226 -1.57 1.26 3.21
C ALA A 226 -3.02 0.81 2.98
N LYS A 227 -3.95 1.77 2.87
CA LYS A 227 -5.37 1.47 2.66
C LYS A 227 -5.64 0.81 1.32
N THR A 228 -5.00 1.27 0.25
CA THR A 228 -5.12 0.63 -1.08
C THR A 228 -4.60 -0.82 -1.06
N ALA A 229 -3.47 -1.08 -0.38
CA ALA A 229 -2.90 -2.41 -0.29
C ALA A 229 -3.74 -3.36 0.59
N LEU A 230 -4.23 -2.90 1.75
CA LEU A 230 -5.11 -3.70 2.61
C LEU A 230 -6.45 -4.00 1.94
N ALA A 231 -7.07 -3.03 1.27
CA ALA A 231 -8.31 -3.26 0.53
C ALA A 231 -8.14 -4.28 -0.61
N ALA A 232 -7.00 -4.27 -1.32
CA ALA A 232 -6.69 -5.29 -2.32
C ALA A 232 -6.55 -6.69 -1.68
N ALA A 233 -5.84 -6.79 -0.55
CA ALA A 233 -5.72 -8.04 0.19
C ALA A 233 -7.08 -8.60 0.66
N SER A 234 -7.98 -7.74 1.17
CA SER A 234 -9.34 -8.13 1.54
C SER A 234 -10.16 -8.64 0.35
N MET A 235 -10.04 -8.01 -0.82
CA MET A 235 -10.71 -8.48 -2.04
C MET A 235 -10.24 -9.89 -2.40
N ASP A 236 -8.94 -10.17 -2.36
CA ASP A 236 -8.41 -11.50 -2.70
C ASP A 236 -8.95 -12.59 -1.77
N VAL A 237 -8.89 -12.38 -0.45
CA VAL A 237 -9.45 -13.29 0.57
C VAL A 237 -10.94 -13.58 0.32
N SER A 238 -11.72 -12.56 -0.04
CA SER A 238 -13.17 -12.71 -0.26
C SER A 238 -13.54 -13.63 -1.43
N THR A 239 -12.63 -13.84 -2.40
CA THR A 239 -12.96 -14.54 -3.65
C THR A 239 -12.86 -16.07 -3.61
N TYR A 240 -12.38 -16.67 -2.52
CA TYR A 240 -12.38 -18.14 -2.33
C TYR A 240 -11.68 -18.95 -3.46
N LYS A 241 -10.65 -18.38 -4.09
CA LYS A 241 -9.88 -19.05 -5.16
C LYS A 241 -8.60 -19.68 -4.60
N SER A 242 -8.27 -20.88 -5.07
CA SER A 242 -7.09 -21.64 -4.63
C SER A 242 -5.72 -21.04 -4.99
N ASP A 243 -5.68 -19.96 -5.77
CA ASP A 243 -4.46 -19.22 -6.13
C ASP A 243 -4.21 -17.95 -5.28
N VAL A 244 -5.10 -17.61 -4.35
CA VAL A 244 -5.07 -16.38 -3.52
C VAL A 244 -3.75 -16.20 -2.75
N THR A 245 -3.11 -17.30 -2.34
CA THR A 245 -1.90 -17.35 -1.52
C THR A 245 -0.70 -16.57 -2.10
N LYS A 246 -0.65 -16.35 -3.43
CA LYS A 246 0.46 -15.69 -4.15
C LYS A 246 0.45 -14.16 -4.08
N ILE A 247 -0.73 -13.55 -3.92
CA ILE A 247 -0.94 -12.09 -3.96
C ILE A 247 -1.27 -11.51 -2.59
N LEU A 248 -1.93 -12.31 -1.74
CA LEU A 248 -2.30 -11.97 -0.37
C LEU A 248 -1.10 -11.49 0.48
N LEU A 249 -0.03 -12.29 0.59
CA LEU A 249 1.13 -11.94 1.41
C LEU A 249 1.84 -10.65 0.94
N PRO A 250 2.12 -10.43 -0.36
CA PRO A 250 2.62 -9.15 -0.86
C PRO A 250 1.76 -7.93 -0.50
N PHE A 251 0.44 -7.99 -0.70
CA PHE A 251 -0.45 -6.85 -0.40
C PHE A 251 -0.60 -6.61 1.10
N THR A 252 -0.75 -7.66 1.90
CA THR A 252 -0.73 -7.57 3.37
C THR A 252 0.56 -6.92 3.87
N SER A 253 1.72 -7.42 3.40
CA SER A 253 3.03 -6.87 3.77
C SER A 253 3.17 -5.39 3.40
N LEU A 254 2.69 -4.99 2.20
CA LEU A 254 2.71 -3.61 1.75
C LEU A 254 1.81 -2.71 2.60
N GLY A 255 0.61 -3.21 2.95
CA GLY A 255 -0.32 -2.58 3.88
C GLY A 255 0.29 -2.29 5.24
N LEU A 256 0.78 -3.34 5.91
CA LEU A 256 1.42 -3.25 7.24
C LEU A 256 2.63 -2.30 7.24
N VAL A 257 3.53 -2.42 6.25
CA VAL A 257 4.74 -1.57 6.17
C VAL A 257 4.38 -0.10 6.00
N HIS A 258 3.45 0.23 5.11
CA HIS A 258 3.03 1.62 4.93
C HIS A 258 2.27 2.16 6.16
N SER A 259 1.42 1.36 6.81
CA SER A 259 0.80 1.72 8.09
C SER A 259 1.85 2.02 9.17
N HIS A 260 2.82 1.13 9.38
CA HIS A 260 3.89 1.34 10.38
C HIS A 260 4.71 2.60 10.10
N VAL A 261 5.08 2.86 8.84
CA VAL A 261 5.79 4.10 8.43
C VAL A 261 4.93 5.33 8.71
N ALA A 262 3.63 5.28 8.39
CA ALA A 262 2.70 6.37 8.69
C ALA A 262 2.62 6.65 10.19
N TYR A 263 2.49 5.62 11.04
CA TYR A 263 2.35 5.78 12.48
C TYR A 263 3.62 6.37 13.12
N LYS A 264 4.81 5.87 12.75
CA LYS A 264 6.09 6.48 13.21
C LYS A 264 6.27 7.92 12.68
N LYS A 265 5.73 8.27 11.52
CA LYS A 265 5.71 9.65 11.01
C LYS A 265 4.72 10.56 11.73
N SER A 266 3.52 10.09 12.07
CA SER A 266 2.59 10.80 12.96
C SER A 266 3.21 11.07 14.32
N LEU A 267 3.80 10.04 14.96
CA LEU A 267 4.49 10.19 16.24
C LEU A 267 5.60 11.24 16.22
N HIS A 268 6.41 11.26 15.15
CA HIS A 268 7.43 12.29 15.00
C HIS A 268 6.82 13.68 14.76
N GLY A 269 5.75 13.78 13.95
CA GLY A 269 5.03 15.03 13.72
C GLY A 269 4.44 15.61 15.00
N ILE A 270 3.72 14.80 15.79
CA ILE A 270 3.10 15.19 17.07
C ILE A 270 4.15 15.79 18.02
N LYS A 271 5.32 15.14 18.15
CA LYS A 271 6.44 15.63 18.99
C LYS A 271 7.04 16.98 18.54
N MET A 272 6.73 17.45 17.33
CA MET A 272 7.23 18.72 16.78
C MET A 272 6.16 19.82 16.81
N LEU A 273 4.92 19.51 17.18
CA LEU A 273 3.85 20.50 17.32
C LEU A 273 4.04 21.34 18.59
N GLN A 274 3.95 22.66 18.44
CA GLN A 274 3.85 23.60 19.54
C GLN A 274 2.55 24.40 19.39
N VAL A 275 1.72 24.42 20.43
CA VAL A 275 0.47 25.19 20.44
C VAL A 275 0.78 26.68 20.45
N ASN A 276 0.08 27.44 19.60
CA ASN A 276 0.22 28.88 19.50
C ASN A 276 -0.97 29.57 20.18
N GLU A 277 -0.97 29.58 21.51
CA GLU A 277 -2.11 29.99 22.34
C GLU A 277 -2.70 31.34 21.94
N SER A 278 -1.85 32.36 21.69
CA SER A 278 -2.32 33.70 21.31
C SER A 278 -3.21 33.70 20.07
N ARG A 279 -2.90 32.86 19.07
CA ARG A 279 -3.64 32.78 17.81
C ARG A 279 -5.06 32.23 18.00
N PHE A 280 -5.22 31.30 18.94
CA PHE A 280 -6.54 30.78 19.31
C PHE A 280 -7.38 31.85 20.00
N TYR A 281 -6.80 32.58 20.97
CA TYR A 281 -7.49 33.68 21.65
C TYR A 281 -7.85 34.82 20.68
N GLU A 282 -6.92 35.25 19.83
CA GLU A 282 -7.16 36.26 18.80
C GLU A 282 -8.35 35.92 17.87
N ASP A 283 -8.48 34.66 17.46
CA ASP A 283 -9.57 34.23 16.58
C ASP A 283 -10.90 34.10 17.34
N LEU A 284 -10.89 33.72 18.62
CA LEU A 284 -12.09 33.71 19.45
C LEU A 284 -12.57 35.14 19.80
N GLU A 285 -11.66 36.05 20.12
CA GLU A 285 -11.97 37.45 20.44
C GLU A 285 -12.52 38.23 19.25
N LYS A 286 -12.15 37.87 18.01
CA LYS A 286 -12.70 38.46 16.79
C LYS A 286 -14.11 37.99 16.44
N ASN A 287 -14.62 36.95 17.11
CA ASN A 287 -15.83 36.26 16.69
C ASN A 287 -16.85 36.07 17.82
N TRP A 288 -17.36 37.18 18.34
CA TRP A 288 -18.40 37.20 19.38
C TRP A 288 -19.72 36.54 18.96
N ALA A 289 -19.96 36.39 17.65
CA ALA A 289 -21.12 35.68 17.09
C ALA A 289 -21.30 34.25 17.62
N VAL A 290 -20.24 33.57 18.08
CA VAL A 290 -20.34 32.22 18.66
C VAL A 290 -21.16 32.15 19.96
N LEU A 291 -21.34 33.28 20.65
CA LEU A 291 -22.19 33.35 21.84
C LEU A 291 -23.70 33.31 21.51
N ALA A 292 -24.08 33.48 20.24
CA ALA A 292 -25.46 33.52 19.80
C ALA A 292 -26.25 32.26 20.21
N GLU A 293 -25.68 31.06 20.10
CA GLU A 293 -26.36 29.82 20.50
C GLU A 293 -26.68 29.80 22.01
N THR A 294 -25.76 30.30 22.84
CA THR A 294 -25.94 30.37 24.30
C THR A 294 -27.01 31.39 24.68
N ILE A 295 -26.94 32.59 24.09
CA ILE A 295 -27.93 33.66 24.29
C ILE A 295 -29.31 33.18 23.83
N GLN A 296 -29.41 32.56 22.65
CA GLN A 296 -30.66 31.98 22.14
C GLN A 296 -31.24 30.92 23.08
N THR A 297 -30.40 30.07 23.67
CA THR A 297 -30.80 29.02 24.60
C THR A 297 -31.38 29.60 25.90
N VAL A 298 -30.77 30.65 26.44
CA VAL A 298 -31.31 31.36 27.62
C VAL A 298 -32.62 32.08 27.29
N ILE A 299 -32.70 32.80 26.18
CA ILE A 299 -33.93 33.47 25.73
C ILE A 299 -35.08 32.44 25.53
N ARG A 300 -34.79 31.26 24.98
CA ARG A 300 -35.74 30.14 24.87
C ARG A 300 -36.18 29.60 26.22
N ARG A 301 -35.29 29.47 27.21
CA ARG A 301 -35.62 29.03 28.59
C ARG A 301 -36.63 29.94 29.27
N TYR A 302 -36.61 31.24 28.97
CA TYR A 302 -37.54 32.24 29.49
C TYR A 302 -38.78 32.50 28.59
N ALA A 303 -38.97 31.69 27.54
CA ALA A 303 -40.13 31.77 26.62
C ALA A 303 -40.35 33.14 25.95
N VAL A 304 -39.30 33.94 25.82
CA VAL A 304 -39.31 35.19 25.04
C VAL A 304 -39.65 34.86 23.57
N PRO A 305 -40.55 35.62 22.90
CA PRO A 305 -41.01 35.30 21.55
C PRO A 305 -39.92 35.41 20.48
N GLU A 306 -40.10 34.65 19.40
CA GLU A 306 -39.30 34.66 18.16
C GLU A 306 -37.75 34.60 18.33
N PRO A 307 -37.20 33.82 19.27
CA PRO A 307 -35.81 33.94 19.74
C PRO A 307 -34.74 33.65 18.70
N TYR A 308 -35.09 33.05 17.55
CA TYR A 308 -34.17 32.87 16.43
C TYR A 308 -34.06 34.13 15.58
N GLU A 309 -35.18 34.77 15.25
CA GLU A 309 -35.19 35.97 14.41
C GLU A 309 -34.60 37.16 15.17
N THR A 310 -34.86 37.29 16.49
CA THR A 310 -34.23 38.30 17.36
C THR A 310 -32.70 38.24 17.34
N LEU A 311 -32.11 37.05 17.19
CA LEU A 311 -30.65 36.85 17.12
C LEU A 311 -30.09 36.91 15.71
N LYS A 312 -30.88 36.61 14.68
CA LYS A 312 -30.47 36.66 13.27
C LYS A 312 -30.12 38.09 12.83
N GLU A 313 -30.74 39.09 13.43
CA GLU A 313 -30.37 40.51 13.26
C GLU A 313 -29.06 40.88 13.99
N LEU A 314 -28.71 40.14 15.04
CA LEU A 314 -27.51 40.36 15.85
C LEU A 314 -26.26 39.74 15.21
N THR A 315 -26.36 38.62 14.48
CA THR A 315 -25.21 37.77 14.09
C THR A 315 -24.33 38.28 12.93
N ARG A 316 -24.58 39.47 12.38
CA ARG A 316 -23.72 40.09 11.34
C ARG A 316 -22.86 41.20 11.92
N ASP A 317 -21.55 41.05 11.83
CA ASP A 317 -20.52 41.99 12.31
C ASP A 317 -20.76 42.41 13.77
N VAL A 318 -20.46 41.48 14.68
CA VAL A 318 -20.79 41.58 16.11
C VAL A 318 -19.52 41.71 16.94
N ASP A 319 -19.48 42.77 17.75
CA ASP A 319 -18.49 43.00 18.79
C ASP A 319 -19.11 42.79 20.19
N LYS A 320 -18.27 42.95 21.21
CA LYS A 320 -18.66 42.82 22.61
C LYS A 320 -19.72 43.84 23.00
N GLU A 321 -19.57 45.07 22.51
CA GLU A 321 -20.40 46.23 22.81
C GLU A 321 -21.83 46.01 22.33
N ARG A 322 -21.99 45.52 21.10
CA ARG A 322 -23.28 45.23 20.47
C ARG A 322 -23.99 44.04 21.13
N ILE A 323 -23.27 42.98 21.48
CA ILE A 323 -23.84 41.88 22.29
C ILE A 323 -24.26 42.39 23.68
N SER A 324 -23.44 43.21 24.33
CA SER A 324 -23.74 43.76 25.67
C SER A 324 -24.97 44.68 25.65
N PHE A 325 -25.12 45.50 24.60
CA PHE A 325 -26.30 46.34 24.39
C PHE A 325 -27.55 45.49 24.14
N PHE A 326 -27.46 44.46 23.30
CA PHE A 326 -28.56 43.53 23.05
C PHE A 326 -29.05 42.86 24.34
N ILE A 327 -28.15 42.28 25.14
CA ILE A 327 -28.50 41.57 26.38
C ILE A 327 -29.25 42.47 27.38
N ARG A 328 -28.85 43.74 27.51
CA ARG A 328 -29.50 44.69 28.43
C ARG A 328 -30.96 44.98 28.06
N ASN A 329 -31.26 44.97 26.77
CA ASN A 329 -32.59 45.27 26.22
C ASN A 329 -33.52 44.05 26.15
N LEU A 330 -33.05 42.85 26.51
CA LEU A 330 -33.90 41.66 26.58
C LEU A 330 -34.86 41.72 27.78
N ASP A 331 -36.06 41.17 27.60
CA ASP A 331 -37.00 40.93 28.69
C ASP A 331 -36.60 39.66 29.46
N LEU A 332 -35.62 39.81 30.35
CA LEU A 332 -35.04 38.76 31.18
C LEU A 332 -34.84 39.26 32.62
N PRO A 333 -34.84 38.36 33.63
CA PRO A 333 -34.43 38.73 34.99
C PRO A 333 -33.02 39.32 35.02
N GLU A 334 -32.79 40.34 35.85
CA GLU A 334 -31.49 41.02 35.93
C GLU A 334 -30.33 40.09 36.33
N GLU A 335 -30.59 39.05 37.12
CA GLU A 335 -29.62 37.99 37.44
C GLU A 335 -29.13 37.26 36.17
N GLU A 336 -30.03 36.91 35.26
CA GLU A 336 -29.68 36.22 34.02
C GLU A 336 -29.08 37.16 32.98
N LYS A 337 -29.44 38.45 32.99
CA LYS A 337 -28.71 39.47 32.21
C LYS A 337 -27.26 39.59 32.68
N LEU A 338 -27.02 39.60 33.99
CA LEU A 338 -25.66 39.62 34.55
C LEU A 338 -24.88 38.34 34.19
N ASN A 339 -25.50 37.16 34.24
CA ASN A 339 -24.90 35.91 33.76
C ASN A 339 -24.50 35.99 32.29
N LEU A 340 -25.41 36.47 31.42
CA LEU A 340 -25.15 36.64 29.98
C LEU A 340 -24.07 37.70 29.69
N LEU A 341 -24.01 38.80 30.45
CA LEU A 341 -22.98 39.84 30.31
C LEU A 341 -21.58 39.39 30.74
N ASN A 342 -21.49 38.35 31.57
CA ASN A 342 -20.22 37.71 31.96
C ASN A 342 -19.73 36.67 30.94
N LEU A 343 -20.50 36.38 29.86
CA LEU A 343 -20.07 35.46 28.82
C LEU A 343 -18.91 36.02 28.00
N ILE A 344 -18.00 35.12 27.64
CA ILE A 344 -16.79 35.38 26.87
C ILE A 344 -16.64 34.29 25.80
N PRO A 345 -16.13 34.61 24.58
CA PRO A 345 -16.04 33.64 23.47
C PRO A 345 -15.19 32.39 23.72
N HIS A 346 -14.51 32.27 24.87
CA HIS A 346 -13.68 31.12 25.24
C HIS A 346 -14.28 30.26 26.38
N HIS A 347 -15.56 30.44 26.74
CA HIS A 347 -16.22 29.61 27.74
C HIS A 347 -16.40 28.15 27.25
N THR A 348 -15.73 27.21 27.91
CA THR A 348 -15.54 25.82 27.40
C THR A 348 -15.65 24.73 28.47
N ALA A 349 -16.19 25.02 29.66
CA ALA A 349 -16.13 24.14 30.84
C ALA A 349 -16.51 22.66 30.59
N GLU A 350 -17.61 22.38 29.88
CA GLU A 350 -18.03 21.01 29.60
C GLU A 350 -17.16 20.30 28.54
N ALA A 351 -16.47 21.06 27.68
CA ALA A 351 -15.46 20.50 26.80
C ALA A 351 -14.23 20.03 27.59
N GLU A 352 -13.84 20.74 28.65
CA GLU A 352 -12.77 20.28 29.55
C GLU A 352 -13.18 19.02 30.31
N ASN A 353 -14.41 18.94 30.83
CA ASN A 353 -14.89 17.79 31.59
C ASN A 353 -14.81 16.49 30.77
N LEU A 354 -15.32 16.52 29.53
CA LEU A 354 -15.22 15.39 28.61
C LEU A 354 -13.77 15.05 28.23
N ALA A 355 -12.90 16.06 28.13
CA ALA A 355 -11.48 15.82 27.87
C ALA A 355 -10.74 15.27 29.11
N LYS A 356 -11.22 15.54 30.34
CA LYS A 356 -10.71 14.96 31.58
C LYS A 356 -11.11 13.49 31.70
N SER A 357 -12.37 13.13 31.42
CA SER A 357 -12.92 11.76 31.54
C SER A 357 -12.30 10.73 30.58
N ILE A 358 -11.36 11.14 29.72
CA ILE A 358 -10.60 10.23 28.85
C ILE A 358 -9.79 9.18 29.63
N ASP A 359 -9.41 9.46 30.88
CA ASP A 359 -8.69 8.51 31.76
C ASP A 359 -9.48 7.24 32.04
N GLU A 360 -10.81 7.36 32.07
CA GLU A 360 -11.74 6.25 32.32
C GLU A 360 -12.09 5.49 31.03
N ALA A 361 -11.74 6.06 29.87
CA ALA A 361 -12.24 5.63 28.56
C ALA A 361 -11.17 5.02 27.63
N LEU A 362 -9.88 5.38 27.78
CA LEU A 362 -8.81 4.71 27.03
C LEU A 362 -8.34 3.44 27.75
N VAL A 363 -8.38 2.32 27.04
CA VAL A 363 -7.76 1.07 27.46
C VAL A 363 -6.47 0.93 26.66
N LEU A 364 -5.41 1.55 27.19
CA LEU A 364 -4.04 1.50 26.65
C LEU A 364 -3.41 0.10 26.83
N SER A 365 -4.11 -0.94 26.36
CA SER A 365 -3.68 -2.33 26.50
C SER A 365 -2.36 -2.57 25.78
N GLU A 366 -1.47 -3.26 26.48
CA GLU A 366 -0.27 -3.89 25.92
C GLU A 366 -0.47 -5.40 25.74
N GLU A 367 -1.73 -5.86 25.93
CA GLU A 367 -2.17 -7.24 25.74
C GLU A 367 -1.96 -7.65 24.27
N PRO A 368 -1.22 -8.75 24.00
CA PRO A 368 -1.11 -9.30 22.63
C PRO A 368 -2.47 -9.84 22.15
N VAL A 369 -2.62 -10.09 20.83
CA VAL A 369 -3.74 -10.91 20.32
C VAL A 369 -3.82 -12.19 21.15
N GLN A 370 -5.01 -12.48 21.69
CA GLN A 370 -5.24 -13.59 22.63
C GLN A 370 -4.50 -14.86 22.18
N GLU A 371 -3.66 -15.38 23.07
CA GLU A 371 -3.19 -16.76 22.92
C GLU A 371 -4.38 -17.69 23.12
N ALA A 372 -4.39 -18.83 22.41
CA ALA A 372 -5.45 -19.82 22.48
C ALA A 372 -5.47 -20.50 23.87
N ALA A 373 -6.05 -19.82 24.86
CA ALA A 373 -6.33 -20.38 26.17
C ALA A 373 -7.37 -21.51 26.00
N GLY A 374 -7.05 -22.68 26.56
CA GLY A 374 -7.90 -23.86 26.45
C GLY A 374 -9.33 -23.60 26.93
N SER A 375 -10.29 -24.09 26.14
CA SER A 375 -11.74 -24.10 26.35
C SER A 375 -12.22 -23.80 27.79
N GLY A 376 -12.80 -22.61 28.01
CA GLY A 376 -13.37 -22.25 29.30
C GLY A 376 -13.64 -20.75 29.53
N GLY A 377 -14.51 -20.11 28.73
CA GLY A 377 -14.89 -18.71 28.95
C GLY A 377 -16.17 -18.31 28.21
N GLU A 378 -17.09 -17.64 28.90
CA GLU A 378 -18.40 -17.25 28.36
C GLU A 378 -18.28 -16.23 27.20
N THR A 379 -19.01 -16.47 26.12
CA THR A 379 -19.15 -15.52 25.00
C THR A 379 -19.91 -14.27 25.45
N ARG A 380 -19.15 -13.23 25.83
CA ARG A 380 -19.69 -11.96 26.29
C ARG A 380 -20.24 -11.11 25.12
N SER A 381 -21.38 -11.53 24.58
CA SER A 381 -22.17 -10.74 23.63
C SER A 381 -22.40 -9.33 24.16
N ARG A 382 -21.80 -8.32 23.52
CA ARG A 382 -22.06 -6.91 23.81
C ARG A 382 -22.63 -6.20 22.58
N THR A 383 -23.96 -6.10 22.59
CA THR A 383 -24.73 -5.20 21.72
C THR A 383 -24.17 -3.78 21.76
N GLY A 384 -24.11 -3.13 20.60
CA GLY A 384 -23.49 -1.82 20.42
C GLY A 384 -23.98 -0.74 21.39
N TRP A 385 -23.04 0.04 21.90
CA TRP A 385 -23.31 1.18 22.78
C TRP A 385 -23.88 2.36 21.98
N LEU A 386 -25.17 2.63 22.21
CA LEU A 386 -25.80 3.91 21.87
C LEU A 386 -26.21 4.62 23.17
N CYS A 387 -26.05 5.95 23.18
CA CYS A 387 -26.34 6.83 24.30
C CYS A 387 -27.76 6.67 24.89
N PRO A 388 -27.97 7.03 26.18
CA PRO A 388 -29.12 6.59 26.94
C PRO A 388 -30.46 7.13 26.41
N ARG A 389 -31.45 6.24 26.30
CA ARG A 389 -32.83 6.60 25.96
C ARG A 389 -33.74 6.44 27.17
N SER A 390 -34.41 7.53 27.53
CA SER A 390 -35.46 7.59 28.55
C SER A 390 -36.69 6.76 28.15
N ASN A 391 -37.32 6.13 29.16
CA ASN A 391 -38.54 5.34 29.01
C ASN A 391 -39.71 6.13 28.39
N SER A 392 -40.33 5.58 27.34
CA SER A 392 -41.78 5.71 27.12
C SER A 392 -42.33 4.47 26.40
N LYS A 393 -43.50 3.99 26.83
CA LYS A 393 -44.17 2.81 26.26
C LYS A 393 -45.15 3.24 25.16
N SER A 394 -45.15 2.57 24.01
CA SER A 394 -46.33 2.55 23.12
C SER A 394 -46.41 1.27 22.28
N ASN A 395 -47.58 0.62 22.33
CA ASN A 395 -47.93 -0.53 21.49
C ASN A 395 -48.30 -0.06 20.07
N ILE A 396 -47.79 -0.69 19.01
CA ILE A 396 -48.42 -0.66 17.68
C ILE A 396 -48.45 -2.07 17.04
N LYS A 397 -49.56 -2.36 16.35
CA LYS A 397 -49.96 -3.66 15.80
C LYS A 397 -49.34 -4.00 14.44
N LYS A 398 -49.29 -5.30 14.13
CA LYS A 398 -49.14 -5.86 12.76
C LYS A 398 -50.29 -5.46 11.83
N ARG A 399 -49.99 -5.27 10.54
CA ARG A 399 -50.74 -5.68 9.32
C ARG A 399 -49.81 -5.46 8.10
N THR A 400 -49.50 -6.45 7.26
CA THR A 400 -50.20 -6.83 6.00
C THR A 400 -50.52 -5.62 5.10
N ASP A 401 -50.32 -5.55 3.79
CA ASP A 401 -49.95 -6.54 2.73
C ASP A 401 -49.70 -5.73 1.41
N SER A 402 -49.29 -6.22 0.22
CA SER A 402 -48.87 -7.53 -0.36
C SER A 402 -48.28 -7.26 -1.78
N ARG A 403 -47.83 -8.33 -2.51
CA ARG A 403 -47.70 -8.43 -4.00
C ARG A 403 -46.56 -7.60 -4.66
N ASN A 404 -45.89 -7.97 -5.75
CA ASN A 404 -45.75 -9.09 -6.71
C ASN A 404 -44.82 -8.52 -7.83
N LYS A 405 -44.14 -9.22 -8.78
CA LYS A 405 -44.06 -10.63 -9.21
C LYS A 405 -42.87 -10.79 -10.21
N LYS A 406 -42.21 -11.97 -10.21
CA LYS A 406 -41.67 -12.74 -11.39
C LYS A 406 -40.55 -12.09 -12.26
N HIS A 407 -39.72 -12.83 -13.02
CA HIS A 407 -39.42 -14.27 -13.27
C HIS A 407 -37.87 -14.38 -13.46
N LYS A 408 -37.08 -15.43 -13.19
CA LYS A 408 -37.13 -16.92 -13.20
C LYS A 408 -37.02 -17.62 -14.57
N GLY A 409 -35.86 -18.25 -14.80
CA GLY A 409 -35.53 -19.40 -15.67
C GLY A 409 -34.03 -19.67 -15.46
N ARG A 410 -33.56 -20.74 -14.81
CA ARG A 410 -33.64 -22.22 -14.98
C ARG A 410 -32.45 -22.76 -15.77
N LEU A 411 -31.74 -23.71 -15.13
CA LEU A 411 -30.60 -24.48 -15.61
C LEU A 411 -31.00 -25.55 -16.64
N GLU A 412 -30.04 -25.92 -17.49
CA GLU A 412 -29.84 -27.30 -17.95
C GLU A 412 -28.35 -27.51 -18.31
N GLU A 413 -27.85 -28.72 -18.08
CA GLU A 413 -26.44 -29.12 -18.24
C GLU A 413 -26.18 -29.69 -19.64
N VAL A 414 -25.00 -29.43 -20.21
CA VAL A 414 -24.37 -30.35 -21.18
C VAL A 414 -22.87 -30.37 -20.91
N ASP A 415 -22.34 -31.57 -20.72
CA ASP A 415 -20.94 -31.88 -20.51
C ASP A 415 -20.22 -32.05 -21.87
N GLN A 416 -19.08 -31.39 -22.06
CA GLN A 416 -18.11 -31.77 -23.09
C GLN A 416 -16.74 -31.14 -22.85
N GLN A 417 -15.72 -32.00 -22.91
CA GLN A 417 -14.31 -31.67 -22.76
C GLN A 417 -13.77 -31.05 -24.04
N ASP A 418 -12.94 -30.01 -23.95
CA ASP A 418 -11.83 -29.83 -24.89
C ASP A 418 -10.70 -29.00 -24.26
N GLU A 419 -9.46 -29.25 -24.70
CA GLU A 419 -8.25 -28.59 -24.20
C GLU A 419 -8.00 -27.25 -24.94
N GLY A 420 -7.48 -26.22 -24.25
CA GLY A 420 -7.23 -24.92 -24.89
C GLY A 420 -6.27 -24.02 -24.10
N GLU A 421 -5.28 -23.46 -24.80
CA GLU A 421 -4.19 -22.66 -24.24
C GLU A 421 -4.64 -21.26 -23.73
N ALA A 422 -3.86 -20.70 -22.80
CA ALA A 422 -4.14 -19.40 -22.20
C ALA A 422 -3.70 -18.25 -23.13
N ASP A 423 -4.69 -17.57 -23.74
CA ASP A 423 -4.49 -16.47 -24.70
C ASP A 423 -4.19 -15.11 -24.00
N ASP A 424 -3.12 -14.44 -24.42
CA ASP A 424 -2.69 -13.13 -23.90
C ASP A 424 -3.49 -11.99 -24.54
N ARG A 425 -4.23 -11.22 -23.72
CA ARG A 425 -4.96 -10.03 -24.17
C ARG A 425 -4.57 -8.79 -23.40
N GLY A 426 -3.46 -8.20 -23.80
CA GLY A 426 -3.12 -6.82 -23.48
C GLY A 426 -4.20 -5.85 -23.98
N ARG A 427 -4.46 -4.78 -23.23
CA ARG A 427 -5.11 -3.58 -23.76
C ARG A 427 -4.04 -2.60 -24.21
N GLY A 428 -3.93 -2.47 -25.54
CA GLY A 428 -3.18 -1.39 -26.16
C GLY A 428 -3.77 -0.02 -25.88
N TRP A 429 -2.92 0.99 -25.94
CA TRP A 429 -3.29 2.40 -25.87
C TRP A 429 -3.75 2.84 -27.26
N GLU A 430 -5.05 3.02 -27.46
CA GLU A 430 -5.58 3.71 -28.64
C GLU A 430 -6.10 5.10 -28.26
N SER A 431 -5.59 6.12 -28.95
CA SER A 431 -6.03 7.49 -28.81
C SER A 431 -7.29 7.72 -29.64
N ALA A 432 -8.39 8.07 -28.98
CA ALA A 432 -9.58 8.62 -29.63
C ALA A 432 -9.87 10.01 -29.06
N SER A 433 -9.72 11.03 -29.90
CA SER A 433 -9.95 12.43 -29.58
C SER A 433 -11.43 12.80 -29.67
N SER A 434 -11.99 13.38 -28.61
CA SER A 434 -13.11 14.31 -28.70
C SER A 434 -12.94 15.42 -27.67
N GLU A 435 -13.36 16.63 -28.05
CA GLU A 435 -12.92 17.87 -27.43
C GLU A 435 -13.82 18.27 -26.24
N THR A 436 -13.21 18.78 -25.18
CA THR A 436 -13.79 19.88 -24.38
C THR A 436 -12.69 20.55 -23.56
N GLU A 437 -12.61 21.87 -23.65
CA GLU A 437 -11.50 22.66 -23.11
C GLU A 437 -11.58 22.81 -21.58
N ARG A 438 -10.44 22.65 -20.88
CA ARG A 438 -9.72 23.77 -20.21
C ARG A 438 -8.55 23.32 -19.32
N ASP A 439 -7.46 24.07 -19.49
CA ASP A 439 -6.39 24.40 -18.53
C ASP A 439 -5.33 23.34 -18.08
N GLY A 440 -4.17 23.37 -18.75
CA GLY A 440 -2.98 23.86 -18.05
C GLY A 440 -2.12 22.92 -17.18
N GLY A 441 -2.03 21.61 -17.46
CA GLY A 441 -1.16 20.69 -16.70
C GLY A 441 -0.04 20.05 -17.53
N SER A 442 1.22 20.50 -17.39
CA SER A 442 2.36 19.78 -18.01
C SER A 442 2.67 18.47 -17.30
N GLU A 443 2.62 17.36 -18.04
CA GLU A 443 2.90 16.03 -17.52
C GLU A 443 4.39 15.89 -17.18
N ARG A 444 4.73 15.98 -15.88
CA ARG A 444 6.11 15.93 -15.39
C ARG A 444 6.72 14.54 -15.62
N GLN A 445 7.42 14.38 -16.74
CA GLN A 445 8.28 13.21 -16.99
C GLN A 445 9.24 12.98 -15.81
N ARG A 446 9.24 11.77 -15.25
CA ARG A 446 10.22 11.37 -14.22
C ARG A 446 11.63 11.47 -14.79
N GLU A 447 12.46 12.35 -14.24
CA GLU A 447 13.84 12.50 -14.70
C GLU A 447 14.62 11.19 -14.57
N HIS A 448 15.31 10.81 -15.65
CA HIS A 448 16.21 9.65 -15.63
C HIS A 448 17.47 9.94 -14.79
N PRO A 449 17.98 8.96 -14.01
CA PRO A 449 19.12 9.15 -13.10
C PRO A 449 20.49 9.26 -13.79
N PHE A 450 20.52 9.20 -15.13
CA PHE A 450 21.70 9.36 -15.97
C PHE A 450 21.43 10.42 -17.04
N ILE A 451 22.49 11.00 -17.61
CA ILE A 451 22.44 11.90 -18.78
C ILE A 451 23.21 11.28 -19.96
N VAL A 452 22.78 11.55 -21.19
CA VAL A 452 23.51 11.10 -22.40
C VAL A 452 24.82 11.87 -22.47
N THR A 453 25.94 11.16 -22.37
CA THR A 453 27.29 11.72 -22.54
C THR A 453 27.99 11.06 -23.72
N GLU A 454 28.87 11.80 -24.39
CA GLU A 454 29.84 11.23 -25.33
C GLU A 454 30.82 10.30 -24.60
N PRO A 455 31.50 9.37 -25.31
CA PRO A 455 32.54 8.53 -24.72
C PRO A 455 33.67 9.38 -24.12
N GLY A 456 33.97 9.15 -22.84
CA GLY A 456 35.00 9.91 -22.11
C GLY A 456 34.51 11.23 -21.50
N GLU A 457 33.26 11.63 -21.73
CA GLU A 457 32.70 12.86 -21.18
C GLU A 457 32.12 12.65 -19.77
N VAL A 458 32.67 13.36 -18.80
CA VAL A 458 32.16 13.41 -17.43
C VAL A 458 30.92 14.32 -17.36
N ALA A 459 29.81 13.77 -16.88
CA ALA A 459 28.57 14.52 -16.66
C ALA A 459 28.75 15.63 -15.60
N ARG A 460 28.13 16.79 -15.83
CA ARG A 460 28.15 17.93 -14.88
C ARG A 460 26.93 17.87 -13.95
N ALA A 461 27.09 18.43 -12.74
CA ALA A 461 26.12 18.40 -11.62
C ALA A 461 25.85 16.98 -11.05
N LYS A 462 24.87 16.85 -10.14
CA LYS A 462 24.54 15.59 -9.41
C LYS A 462 23.99 14.44 -10.29
N LYS A 463 24.13 14.50 -11.62
CA LYS A 463 23.63 13.53 -12.61
C LYS A 463 24.81 12.76 -13.20
N ASN A 464 24.72 11.43 -13.27
CA ASN A 464 25.83 10.58 -13.74
C ASN A 464 25.81 10.38 -15.28
N GLY A 465 26.98 10.26 -15.90
CA GLY A 465 27.11 10.00 -17.35
C GLY A 465 26.93 8.53 -17.74
N LEU A 466 26.92 8.25 -19.05
CA LEU A 466 26.77 6.89 -19.57
C LEU A 466 28.00 6.01 -19.37
N ASP A 467 29.21 6.59 -19.36
CA ASP A 467 30.42 5.81 -19.03
C ASP A 467 30.42 5.34 -17.56
N TYR A 468 29.86 6.15 -16.65
CA TYR A 468 29.65 5.70 -15.27
C TYR A 468 28.61 4.58 -15.20
N LEU A 469 27.54 4.63 -15.99
CA LEU A 469 26.58 3.53 -16.11
C LEU A 469 27.28 2.23 -16.55
N PHE A 470 28.09 2.26 -17.62
CA PHE A 470 28.82 1.08 -18.10
C PHE A 470 29.90 0.59 -17.13
N HIS A 471 30.58 1.50 -16.43
CA HIS A 471 31.50 1.14 -15.34
C HIS A 471 30.80 0.36 -14.21
N LEU A 472 29.55 0.69 -13.84
CA LEU A 472 28.79 -0.09 -12.86
C LEU A 472 28.50 -1.54 -13.32
N TYR A 473 28.35 -1.76 -14.63
CA TYR A 473 28.20 -3.13 -15.17
C TYR A 473 29.50 -3.92 -15.08
N GLU A 474 30.62 -3.28 -15.37
CA GLU A 474 31.94 -3.90 -15.26
C GLU A 474 32.28 -4.23 -13.79
N GLN A 475 31.92 -3.35 -12.84
CA GLN A 475 32.00 -3.65 -11.40
C GLN A 475 31.17 -4.89 -11.01
N CYS A 476 29.95 -5.03 -11.51
CA CYS A 476 29.14 -6.26 -11.32
C CYS A 476 29.83 -7.50 -11.88
N ARG A 477 30.51 -7.41 -13.03
CA ARG A 477 31.26 -8.54 -13.61
C ARG A 477 32.44 -8.95 -12.73
N LEU A 478 33.21 -7.99 -12.21
CA LEU A 478 34.30 -8.26 -11.28
C LEU A 478 33.81 -8.94 -9.98
N PHE A 479 32.68 -8.49 -9.44
CA PHE A 479 32.06 -9.14 -8.28
C PHE A 479 31.59 -10.58 -8.58
N LEU A 480 31.16 -10.90 -9.81
CA LEU A 480 30.87 -12.30 -10.17
C LEU A 480 32.12 -13.16 -10.15
N VAL A 481 33.24 -12.69 -10.71
CA VAL A 481 34.50 -13.45 -10.71
C VAL A 481 34.93 -13.77 -9.27
N GLN A 482 34.77 -12.81 -8.35
CA GLN A 482 35.04 -13.01 -6.92
C GLN A 482 34.07 -14.00 -6.26
N VAL A 483 32.76 -13.90 -6.55
CA VAL A 483 31.75 -14.88 -6.06
C VAL A 483 32.04 -16.30 -6.57
N GLN A 484 32.42 -16.45 -7.84
CA GLN A 484 32.80 -17.74 -8.42
C GLN A 484 34.10 -18.30 -7.83
N ALA A 485 35.08 -17.45 -7.54
CA ALA A 485 36.32 -17.87 -6.87
C ALA A 485 36.05 -18.35 -5.43
N LEU A 486 35.22 -17.61 -4.66
CA LEU A 486 34.81 -18.00 -3.31
C LEU A 486 34.00 -19.31 -3.30
N ALA A 487 33.08 -19.50 -4.25
CA ALA A 487 32.32 -20.74 -4.38
C ALA A 487 33.24 -21.96 -4.59
N ARG A 488 34.30 -21.83 -5.40
CA ARG A 488 35.32 -22.87 -5.60
C ARG A 488 36.14 -23.14 -4.34
N GLN A 489 36.49 -22.10 -3.57
CA GLN A 489 37.22 -22.26 -2.30
C GLN A 489 36.39 -22.99 -1.22
N HIS A 490 35.07 -22.82 -1.22
CA HIS A 490 34.15 -23.52 -0.31
C HIS A 490 33.71 -24.90 -0.81
N GLY A 491 34.38 -25.49 -1.82
CA GLY A 491 34.12 -26.86 -2.28
C GLY A 491 32.86 -27.03 -3.13
N HIS A 492 32.14 -25.95 -3.47
CA HIS A 492 31.03 -26.04 -4.41
C HIS A 492 31.55 -26.20 -5.84
N LYS A 493 31.00 -27.16 -6.59
CA LYS A 493 31.32 -27.33 -8.03
C LYS A 493 31.10 -26.00 -8.77
N PRO A 494 32.00 -25.62 -9.70
CA PRO A 494 31.78 -24.44 -10.51
C PRO A 494 30.47 -24.60 -11.30
N THR A 495 29.57 -23.62 -11.20
CA THR A 495 28.39 -23.53 -12.06
C THR A 495 28.82 -23.09 -13.47
N SER A 496 29.40 -24.01 -14.23
CA SER A 496 29.96 -23.77 -15.57
C SER A 496 29.46 -24.76 -16.64
N ALA A 497 28.34 -25.45 -16.38
CA ALA A 497 27.63 -26.20 -17.41
C ALA A 497 26.68 -25.24 -18.17
N PRO A 498 26.66 -25.24 -19.52
CA PRO A 498 25.66 -24.51 -20.28
C PRO A 498 24.28 -25.14 -20.07
N PRO A 499 23.19 -24.35 -20.00
CA PRO A 499 21.88 -24.88 -19.65
C PRO A 499 21.21 -25.57 -20.84
N SER A 500 20.70 -26.79 -20.62
CA SER A 500 19.62 -27.34 -21.45
C SER A 500 18.30 -26.62 -21.17
N THR A 501 17.40 -26.65 -22.15
CA THR A 501 16.58 -25.50 -22.59
C THR A 501 15.43 -25.04 -21.65
N LEU A 502 15.34 -25.54 -20.41
CA LEU A 502 14.26 -25.18 -19.47
C LEU A 502 14.75 -24.73 -18.07
N GLY A 503 16.04 -24.90 -17.75
CA GLY A 503 16.60 -24.54 -16.43
C GLY A 503 17.24 -23.14 -16.34
N SER A 504 17.55 -22.52 -17.48
CA SER A 504 18.43 -21.35 -17.61
C SER A 504 18.00 -20.13 -16.77
N VAL A 505 16.73 -19.72 -16.88
CA VAL A 505 16.24 -18.45 -16.31
C VAL A 505 16.33 -18.44 -14.78
N LYS A 506 15.99 -19.54 -14.11
CA LYS A 506 16.11 -19.66 -12.64
C LYS A 506 17.58 -19.57 -12.22
N GLN A 507 18.49 -20.25 -12.92
CA GLN A 507 19.92 -20.28 -12.59
C GLN A 507 20.61 -18.92 -12.80
N LEU A 508 20.38 -18.23 -13.93
CA LEU A 508 20.92 -16.88 -14.14
C LEU A 508 20.39 -15.88 -13.08
N SER A 509 19.11 -16.00 -12.70
CA SER A 509 18.54 -15.14 -11.65
C SER A 509 19.21 -15.33 -10.29
N TYR A 510 19.56 -16.58 -9.95
CA TYR A 510 20.25 -16.95 -8.71
C TYR A 510 21.69 -16.40 -8.68
N VAL A 511 22.45 -16.59 -9.77
CA VAL A 511 23.81 -16.04 -9.93
C VAL A 511 23.78 -14.50 -9.84
N THR A 512 22.85 -13.86 -10.56
CA THR A 512 22.64 -12.39 -10.47
C THR A 512 22.38 -11.95 -9.02
N ASN A 513 21.53 -12.68 -8.28
CA ASN A 513 21.21 -12.36 -6.89
C ASN A 513 22.42 -12.46 -5.96
N GLN A 514 23.29 -13.46 -6.15
CA GLN A 514 24.52 -13.60 -5.37
C GLN A 514 25.49 -12.43 -5.61
N VAL A 515 25.67 -12.00 -6.87
CA VAL A 515 26.51 -10.84 -7.22
C VAL A 515 26.08 -9.57 -6.48
N PHE A 516 24.79 -9.24 -6.49
CA PHE A 516 24.30 -8.04 -5.78
C PHE A 516 24.38 -8.17 -4.25
N ARG A 517 24.24 -9.38 -3.68
CA ARG A 517 24.47 -9.61 -2.24
C ARG A 517 25.95 -9.42 -1.87
N TYR A 518 26.86 -9.95 -2.69
CA TYR A 518 28.29 -9.81 -2.49
C TYR A 518 28.75 -8.35 -2.67
N ALA A 519 28.29 -7.67 -3.72
CA ALA A 519 28.56 -6.24 -3.94
C ALA A 519 28.20 -5.39 -2.72
N LYS A 520 27.03 -5.63 -2.10
CA LYS A 520 26.62 -4.95 -0.86
C LYS A 520 27.57 -5.24 0.32
N LYS A 521 28.10 -6.46 0.44
CA LYS A 521 29.08 -6.85 1.47
C LYS A 521 30.47 -6.25 1.21
N ALA A 522 30.86 -6.08 -0.06
CA ALA A 522 32.13 -5.52 -0.52
C ALA A 522 32.11 -3.97 -0.65
N GLY A 523 31.17 -3.27 0.00
CA GLY A 523 31.08 -1.81 -0.01
C GLY A 523 30.40 -1.18 -1.23
N GLY A 524 30.00 -1.98 -2.23
CA GLY A 524 29.34 -1.54 -3.48
C GLY A 524 27.86 -1.16 -3.32
N SER A 525 27.50 -0.42 -2.26
CA SER A 525 26.12 -0.04 -1.95
C SER A 525 25.49 0.93 -2.95
N HIS A 526 26.31 1.62 -3.76
CA HIS A 526 25.89 2.50 -4.85
C HIS A 526 25.30 1.75 -6.05
N ILE A 527 25.56 0.44 -6.18
CA ILE A 527 25.08 -0.38 -7.31
C ILE A 527 23.64 -0.85 -7.05
N ASN A 528 22.67 -0.13 -7.62
CA ASN A 528 21.25 -0.42 -7.43
C ASN A 528 20.72 -1.43 -8.47
N LYS A 529 20.41 -2.66 -8.02
CA LYS A 529 19.88 -3.76 -8.87
C LYS A 529 18.68 -3.35 -9.74
N PRO A 530 17.57 -2.77 -9.22
CA PRO A 530 16.50 -2.24 -10.07
C PRO A 530 16.95 -1.26 -11.15
N LYS A 531 17.92 -0.36 -10.87
CA LYS A 531 18.45 0.56 -11.91
C LYS A 531 19.20 -0.19 -12.98
N MET A 532 20.10 -1.12 -12.63
CA MET A 532 20.82 -1.94 -13.63
C MET A 532 19.82 -2.65 -14.54
N ARG A 533 18.77 -3.27 -13.97
CA ARG A 533 17.72 -3.98 -14.74
C ARG A 533 17.04 -3.16 -15.86
N HIS A 534 17.03 -1.83 -15.78
CA HIS A 534 16.44 -0.95 -16.79
C HIS A 534 17.37 -0.60 -17.97
N TYR A 535 18.66 -0.91 -17.89
CA TYR A 535 19.66 -0.51 -18.88
C TYR A 535 20.50 -1.69 -19.42
N VAL A 536 20.10 -2.93 -19.12
CA VAL A 536 20.88 -4.14 -19.47
C VAL A 536 21.09 -4.24 -20.98
N HIS A 537 20.07 -3.92 -21.77
CA HIS A 537 20.17 -3.90 -23.24
C HIS A 537 21.08 -2.76 -23.74
N CYS A 538 21.09 -1.58 -23.13
CA CYS A 538 22.05 -0.53 -23.47
C CYS A 538 23.51 -0.98 -23.25
N TYR A 539 23.77 -1.72 -22.16
CA TYR A 539 25.08 -2.32 -21.91
C TYR A 539 25.37 -3.50 -22.86
N ALA A 540 24.36 -4.29 -23.22
CA ALA A 540 24.48 -5.34 -24.22
C ALA A 540 24.90 -4.78 -25.58
N LEU A 541 24.29 -3.67 -26.02
CA LEU A 541 24.69 -3.01 -27.27
C LEU A 541 26.14 -2.52 -27.18
N HIS A 542 26.53 -1.82 -26.10
CA HIS A 542 27.94 -1.42 -25.90
C HIS A 542 28.93 -2.60 -25.85
N CYS A 543 28.50 -3.80 -25.44
CA CYS A 543 29.34 -5.00 -25.47
C CYS A 543 29.43 -5.70 -26.83
N LEU A 544 28.37 -5.63 -27.65
CA LEU A 544 28.26 -6.36 -28.92
C LEU A 544 28.65 -5.51 -30.13
N ASP A 545 28.39 -4.19 -30.06
CA ASP A 545 28.75 -3.20 -31.05
C ASP A 545 29.02 -1.85 -30.37
N GLU A 546 30.27 -1.64 -29.97
CA GLU A 546 30.69 -0.41 -29.28
C GLU A 546 30.60 0.81 -30.21
N GLU A 547 30.90 0.66 -31.50
CA GLU A 547 30.84 1.75 -32.50
C GLU A 547 29.41 2.25 -32.67
N GLN A 548 28.43 1.35 -32.85
CA GLN A 548 27.02 1.69 -32.97
C GLN A 548 26.45 2.27 -31.67
N SER A 549 26.89 1.76 -30.51
CA SER A 549 26.54 2.34 -29.21
C SER A 549 27.04 3.78 -29.07
N ASN A 550 28.30 4.03 -29.45
CA ASN A 550 28.92 5.35 -29.38
C ASN A 550 28.33 6.33 -30.42
N ALA A 551 27.98 5.85 -31.62
CA ALA A 551 27.25 6.63 -32.62
C ALA A 551 25.86 7.07 -32.12
N LEU A 552 25.10 6.18 -31.47
CA LEU A 552 23.83 6.54 -30.84
C LEU A 552 24.00 7.53 -29.69
N ARG A 553 25.04 7.40 -28.86
CA ARG A 553 25.34 8.38 -27.79
C ARG A 553 25.56 9.79 -28.37
N LYS A 554 26.37 9.90 -29.42
CA LYS A 554 26.64 11.17 -30.12
C LYS A 554 25.37 11.75 -30.74
N ALA A 555 24.65 10.98 -31.56
CA ALA A 555 23.44 11.44 -32.26
C ALA A 555 22.33 11.91 -31.30
N PHE A 556 22.12 11.23 -30.16
CA PHE A 556 21.10 11.63 -29.18
C PHE A 556 21.52 12.86 -28.35
N LYS A 557 22.82 13.04 -28.11
CA LYS A 557 23.37 14.25 -27.45
C LYS A 557 23.27 15.47 -28.36
N GLU A 558 23.64 15.36 -29.64
CA GLU A 558 23.49 16.43 -30.65
C GLU A 558 22.02 16.90 -30.75
N ARG A 559 21.08 15.95 -30.74
CA ARG A 559 19.63 16.22 -30.74
C ARG A 559 19.06 16.64 -29.38
N ARG A 560 19.89 16.79 -28.33
CA ARG A 560 19.51 17.12 -26.94
C ARG A 560 18.40 16.23 -26.35
N GLN A 561 18.32 14.97 -26.78
CA GLN A 561 17.27 14.05 -26.32
C GLN A 561 17.60 13.44 -24.95
N ASN A 562 16.56 13.09 -24.20
CA ASN A 562 16.72 12.50 -22.87
C ASN A 562 17.24 11.04 -22.94
N VAL A 563 17.79 10.55 -21.83
CA VAL A 563 18.28 9.16 -21.71
C VAL A 563 17.18 8.12 -21.92
N GLY A 564 15.91 8.46 -21.68
CA GLY A 564 14.77 7.59 -21.96
C GLY A 564 14.63 7.27 -23.45
N ALA A 565 14.78 8.28 -24.32
CA ALA A 565 14.75 8.14 -25.77
C ALA A 565 15.95 7.33 -26.30
N TRP A 566 17.17 7.70 -25.90
CA TRP A 566 18.39 6.93 -26.23
C TRP A 566 18.27 5.46 -25.81
N ARG A 567 17.75 5.20 -24.61
CA ARG A 567 17.50 3.84 -24.10
C ARG A 567 16.51 3.05 -24.96
N GLN A 568 15.48 3.68 -25.54
CA GLN A 568 14.59 2.95 -26.47
C GLN A 568 15.28 2.66 -27.80
N ALA A 569 16.09 3.59 -28.32
CA ALA A 569 16.84 3.40 -29.56
C ALA A 569 17.88 2.26 -29.49
N CYS A 570 18.37 1.90 -28.30
CA CYS A 570 19.27 0.75 -28.13
C CYS A 570 18.64 -0.62 -28.42
N TYR A 571 17.32 -0.75 -28.55
CA TYR A 571 16.69 -2.06 -28.82
C TYR A 571 16.82 -2.51 -30.28
N GLU A 572 16.64 -1.61 -31.25
CA GLU A 572 16.64 -1.92 -32.68
C GLU A 572 17.98 -2.50 -33.18
N PRO A 573 19.15 -1.90 -32.86
CA PRO A 573 20.46 -2.51 -33.07
C PRO A 573 20.59 -3.96 -32.61
N LEU A 574 20.08 -4.27 -31.41
CA LEU A 574 20.18 -5.61 -30.84
C LEU A 574 19.29 -6.63 -31.54
N VAL A 575 18.12 -6.19 -32.02
CA VAL A 575 17.25 -7.03 -32.86
C VAL A 575 17.97 -7.35 -34.19
N ASN A 576 18.62 -6.36 -34.81
CA ASN A 576 19.40 -6.55 -36.03
C ASN A 576 20.62 -7.47 -35.82
N ILE A 577 21.29 -7.39 -34.67
CA ILE A 577 22.36 -8.33 -34.28
C ILE A 577 21.78 -9.74 -34.08
N SER A 578 20.61 -9.87 -33.43
CA SER A 578 19.96 -11.17 -33.19
C SER A 578 19.52 -11.88 -34.48
N ALA A 579 19.24 -11.14 -35.57
CA ALA A 579 18.88 -11.73 -36.86
C ALA A 579 19.97 -12.66 -37.43
N ARG A 580 21.25 -12.44 -37.08
CA ARG A 580 22.37 -13.33 -37.45
C ARG A 580 22.41 -14.65 -36.64
N HIS A 581 21.57 -14.75 -35.62
CA HIS A 581 21.44 -15.88 -34.69
C HIS A 581 20.00 -16.40 -34.65
N ASN A 582 19.30 -16.38 -35.79
CA ASN A 582 17.89 -16.79 -35.92
C ASN A 582 16.93 -16.08 -34.94
N TRP A 583 17.21 -14.81 -34.61
CA TRP A 583 16.51 -14.01 -33.60
C TRP A 583 16.56 -14.58 -32.17
N ASP A 584 17.37 -15.60 -31.91
CA ASP A 584 17.64 -16.12 -30.56
C ASP A 584 18.64 -15.21 -29.82
N ILE A 585 18.07 -14.22 -29.13
CA ILE A 585 18.80 -13.29 -28.30
C ILE A 585 19.37 -13.92 -27.00
N ASP A 586 18.88 -15.07 -26.55
CA ASP A 586 19.49 -15.80 -25.43
C ASP A 586 20.84 -16.37 -25.83
N VAL A 587 20.96 -16.94 -27.03
CA VAL A 587 22.25 -17.42 -27.57
C VAL A 587 23.25 -16.27 -27.68
N VAL A 588 22.82 -15.08 -28.11
CA VAL A 588 23.68 -13.88 -28.17
C VAL A 588 24.15 -13.43 -26.78
N PHE A 589 23.28 -13.43 -25.77
CA PHE A 589 23.68 -13.06 -24.41
C PHE A 589 24.57 -14.12 -23.75
N ASN A 590 24.26 -15.40 -23.92
CA ASN A 590 24.99 -16.51 -23.30
C ASN A 590 26.39 -16.73 -23.93
N SER A 591 26.54 -16.47 -25.23
CA SER A 591 27.83 -16.60 -25.92
C SER A 591 28.83 -15.49 -25.56
N HIS A 592 28.36 -14.32 -25.12
CA HIS A 592 29.24 -13.18 -24.83
C HIS A 592 29.71 -13.13 -23.35
N PRO A 593 31.02 -13.17 -23.05
CA PRO A 593 31.55 -13.26 -21.67
C PRO A 593 31.20 -12.10 -20.72
N ARG A 594 30.77 -10.94 -21.26
CA ARG A 594 30.30 -9.79 -20.45
C ARG A 594 28.78 -9.80 -20.22
N LEU A 595 28.02 -10.63 -20.95
CA LEU A 595 26.54 -10.62 -20.96
C LEU A 595 25.90 -11.90 -20.41
N SER A 596 26.60 -13.04 -20.40
CA SER A 596 26.12 -14.33 -19.89
C SER A 596 25.71 -14.32 -18.40
N ILE A 597 26.02 -13.24 -17.70
CA ILE A 597 25.71 -12.99 -16.28
C ILE A 597 24.37 -12.27 -16.11
N TRP A 598 23.81 -11.71 -17.19
CA TRP A 598 22.61 -10.89 -17.21
C TRP A 598 21.48 -11.64 -17.93
N TYR A 599 20.26 -11.49 -17.42
CA TYR A 599 19.07 -11.98 -18.12
C TYR A 599 18.74 -11.07 -19.31
N VAL A 600 18.22 -11.65 -20.40
CA VAL A 600 17.68 -10.87 -21.52
C VAL A 600 16.35 -10.22 -21.11
N PRO A 601 16.17 -8.88 -21.26
CA PRO A 601 14.91 -8.21 -20.97
C PRO A 601 13.74 -8.72 -21.82
N THR A 602 12.57 -8.91 -21.20
CA THR A 602 11.35 -9.43 -21.87
C THR A 602 10.97 -8.64 -23.12
N LYS A 603 11.07 -7.30 -23.07
CA LYS A 603 10.81 -6.43 -24.23
C LYS A 603 11.74 -6.73 -25.41
N LEU A 604 13.01 -7.06 -25.16
CA LEU A 604 13.95 -7.39 -26.23
C LEU A 604 13.58 -8.74 -26.87
N ARG A 605 13.21 -9.74 -26.06
CA ARG A 605 12.70 -11.05 -26.55
C ARG A 605 11.47 -10.88 -27.45
N GLN A 606 10.49 -10.08 -27.00
CA GLN A 606 9.28 -9.77 -27.76
C GLN A 606 9.60 -9.11 -29.10
N LEU A 607 10.52 -8.12 -29.12
CA LEU A 607 10.94 -7.45 -30.36
C LEU A 607 11.69 -8.40 -31.32
N CYS A 608 12.53 -9.30 -30.80
CA CYS A 608 13.18 -10.33 -31.61
C CYS A 608 12.15 -11.31 -32.21
N HIS A 609 11.15 -11.75 -31.43
CA HIS A 609 10.07 -12.61 -31.91
C HIS A 609 9.23 -11.94 -33.01
N ILE A 610 8.85 -10.66 -32.82
CA ILE A 610 8.11 -9.87 -33.83
C ILE A 610 8.95 -9.69 -35.11
N ALA A 611 10.26 -9.45 -34.99
CA ALA A 611 11.14 -9.36 -36.15
C ALA A 611 11.27 -10.72 -36.88
N SER A 612 11.34 -11.83 -36.15
CA SER A 612 11.35 -13.18 -36.72
C SER A 612 10.05 -13.53 -37.45
N SER A 613 8.88 -13.18 -36.90
CA SER A 613 7.60 -13.41 -37.58
C SER A 613 7.46 -12.57 -38.85
N ASN A 614 7.91 -11.32 -38.81
CA ASN A 614 7.86 -10.41 -39.96
C ASN A 614 8.88 -10.79 -41.06
N ALA A 615 9.98 -11.44 -40.70
CA ALA A 615 10.91 -12.02 -41.68
C ALA A 615 10.30 -13.25 -42.36
N GLY A 616 9.61 -14.12 -41.61
CA GLY A 616 8.94 -15.30 -42.16
C GLY A 616 7.84 -14.97 -43.18
N THR A 617 7.03 -13.94 -42.92
CA THR A 617 5.98 -13.49 -43.87
C THR A 617 6.54 -12.93 -45.18
N ASN A 618 7.72 -12.30 -45.16
CA ASN A 618 8.38 -11.81 -46.38
C ASN A 618 9.06 -12.91 -47.21
N VAL A 619 9.41 -14.06 -46.62
CA VAL A 619 9.89 -15.23 -47.37
C VAL A 619 8.72 -15.97 -48.04
N ALA A 620 7.56 -16.04 -47.37
CA ALA A 620 6.35 -16.65 -47.92
C ALA A 620 5.81 -15.91 -49.17
N THR A 621 5.95 -14.58 -49.24
CA THR A 621 5.52 -13.78 -50.40
C THR A 621 6.53 -13.75 -51.56
N ALA A 622 7.79 -14.14 -51.32
CA ALA A 622 8.82 -14.23 -52.36
C ALA A 622 8.86 -15.62 -53.06
N GLY A 623 8.14 -16.62 -52.55
CA GLY A 623 8.23 -18.02 -52.99
C GLY A 623 7.36 -18.43 -54.19
N THR A 624 6.44 -17.59 -54.66
CA THR A 624 5.47 -17.95 -55.72
C THR A 624 5.21 -16.77 -56.68
N GLY A 625 5.85 -16.74 -57.86
CA GLY A 625 5.76 -15.56 -58.73
C GLY A 625 6.35 -15.59 -60.15
N THR A 626 6.46 -16.75 -60.80
CA THR A 626 6.89 -16.89 -62.22
C THR A 626 6.20 -18.11 -62.83
N VAL A 627 5.56 -18.12 -64.01
CA VAL A 627 5.34 -17.14 -65.11
C VAL A 627 3.89 -17.32 -65.63
N GLY A 628 3.23 -16.29 -66.18
CA GLY A 628 1.90 -16.45 -66.79
C GLY A 628 1.27 -15.19 -67.41
N THR A 629 1.87 -14.62 -68.45
CA THR A 629 1.30 -13.49 -69.21
C THR A 629 0.11 -13.93 -70.09
N ILE A 630 -0.98 -13.14 -70.17
CA ILE A 630 -1.73 -12.82 -71.41
C ILE A 630 -2.80 -11.72 -71.19
N LEU A 631 -2.63 -10.61 -71.92
CA LEU A 631 -3.58 -9.65 -72.52
C LEU A 631 -4.96 -9.33 -71.88
N GLY A 632 -5.19 -8.03 -71.67
CA GLY A 632 -6.51 -7.41 -71.50
C GLY A 632 -6.44 -5.87 -71.56
N SER A 633 -6.79 -5.27 -72.69
CA SER A 633 -6.64 -3.83 -72.99
C SER A 633 -7.72 -2.93 -72.35
N GLY A 634 -7.36 -1.72 -71.91
CA GLY A 634 -8.30 -0.72 -71.38
C GLY A 634 -7.70 0.69 -71.26
N SER A 635 -7.62 1.40 -72.39
CA SER A 635 -7.03 2.74 -72.62
C SER A 635 -7.49 3.86 -71.66
N GLY A 636 -6.62 4.86 -71.42
CA GLY A 636 -7.04 6.11 -70.74
C GLY A 636 -5.93 7.10 -70.34
N ASP A 637 -5.10 7.57 -71.28
CA ASP A 637 -4.21 8.71 -71.04
C ASP A 637 -5.00 10.01 -70.79
N LEU A 638 -4.56 10.83 -69.83
CA LEU A 638 -4.58 12.30 -69.99
C LEU A 638 -3.61 13.00 -69.02
N LEU A 639 -2.65 13.71 -69.60
CA LEU A 639 -1.71 14.62 -68.94
C LEU A 639 -2.41 15.92 -68.53
N GLN A 640 -2.11 16.47 -67.34
CA GLN A 640 -1.41 17.77 -67.20
C GLN A 640 -1.16 18.18 -65.73
N GLN A 641 0.03 18.76 -65.50
CA GLN A 641 0.44 19.47 -64.28
C GLN A 641 0.09 20.99 -64.42
N PRO A 642 0.65 21.92 -63.60
CA PRO A 642 0.76 22.02 -62.13
C PRO A 642 0.19 23.36 -61.59
N SER A 643 0.17 23.55 -60.26
CA SER A 643 0.27 24.89 -59.65
C SER A 643 1.10 24.87 -58.36
N SER A 644 2.25 25.55 -58.37
CA SER A 644 3.04 25.95 -57.21
C SER A 644 2.36 27.14 -56.47
N ILE A 645 2.66 27.45 -55.20
CA ILE A 645 3.66 28.43 -54.68
C ILE A 645 3.21 28.67 -53.21
N PHE A 646 4.03 28.75 -52.16
CA PHE A 646 5.49 28.60 -51.95
C PHE A 646 5.73 28.08 -50.52
#